data_AF-A0A936XJ25-F1
#
_entry.id   AF-A0A936XJ25-F1
#
_cell.length_a   1.000
_cell.length_b   1.000
_cell.length_c   1.000
_cell.angle_alpha   90.00
_cell.angle_beta   90.00
_cell.angle_gamma   90.00
#
_symmetry.space_group_name_H-M   'P 1'
#
loop_
_entity.id
_entity.type
_entity.pdbx_description
1 polymer ?
#
loop_
_entity_poly.entity_id
_entity_poly.type
_entity_poly.pdbx_seq_one_letter_code
_entity_poly.pdbx_strand_id
1 'polypeptide(L)'
;MNNNAIVTAFAKTGAGGTIIFVTDNGSTVTGAVSNCQNNNFSNVTLTGATAITGINYTDGGTAPTRTVSGNTLSNWTTGAATVNAMNFTYWNGVSSLNNNTITNINGQGAITAITIGSSVNTATSVGITANTINNLISTGTGGAVTGITSSNTSTAINISGNLINTLSSTGAAAVSGIVVSGATANNVFKNKICDLSGSNASSTVNGILASAGSTNTIYNNLIGDLRAPAANAANPVVGLNLTGGTTASAYYNTVYLNASSSGALFGSSAVSASTTPTVTLRNNIFYNNSSVTGAGLAAAYRRSTTTLTSYGAASNNNLFAGSTIFTDGTNTDATIAAYKARVASRDASSINEDLVTGPTFLSTTCGNSNFLHISTSIATQLESGAASVAGITDDFDGDVRNGSTPDIGADEFAGIAADFTPPSINYTPLTFTCGTGNRTLTASITDASGVPTSGAGLPVLYWKINAGAYTAVTGTFVSGNNYQFSFGAGVSAGDVVSYYIVAQDNAGTPNVGSFPSAGASGFTANPPAAATPTTSPSTYSINIALSGTKTVGASGADYATLNAAFNAYNTSCLAGPVVFSLLDAAYTNVSDTLRPNADASAVNTLTIKPTQPVTAINGNTTAAPIVLYGADYIIIDGSTSATVNSICPSVRASVT
;
A
#
# COMPACT_ATOMS: atom_id res chain seq x y z
N MET A 1 -4.90 44.18 -23.30
CA MET A 1 -4.08 45.32 -22.86
C MET A 1 -2.68 44.84 -22.48
N ASN A 2 -1.62 45.38 -23.10
CA ASN A 2 -0.25 44.90 -22.93
C ASN A 2 0.72 46.03 -22.56
N ASN A 3 1.80 45.69 -21.86
CA ASN A 3 2.93 46.58 -21.56
C ASN A 3 2.56 47.87 -20.79
N ASN A 4 1.47 47.86 -20.00
CA ASN A 4 1.12 48.98 -19.11
C ASN A 4 1.96 48.92 -17.85
N ALA A 5 2.33 50.08 -17.30
CA ALA A 5 3.28 50.10 -16.19
C ALA A 5 3.02 51.22 -15.16
N ILE A 6 3.05 50.83 -13.88
CA ILE A 6 3.31 51.68 -12.72
C ILE A 6 4.48 51.00 -12.01
N VAL A 7 5.69 51.58 -12.07
CA VAL A 7 6.90 50.92 -11.53
C VAL A 7 7.55 51.73 -10.44
N THR A 8 7.54 53.07 -10.51
CA THR A 8 8.22 53.89 -9.50
C THR A 8 7.43 53.91 -8.19
N ALA A 9 6.22 54.48 -8.21
CA ALA A 9 5.31 54.49 -7.08
C ALA A 9 3.89 54.90 -7.52
N PHE A 10 2.88 54.38 -6.83
CA PHE A 10 1.53 54.94 -6.81
C PHE A 10 1.05 55.03 -5.36
N ALA A 11 0.67 56.23 -4.91
CA ALA A 11 0.22 56.44 -3.55
C ALA A 11 -1.15 57.12 -3.50
N LYS A 12 -2.10 56.52 -2.79
CA LYS A 12 -3.39 57.14 -2.43
C LYS A 12 -3.44 57.31 -0.92
N THR A 13 -3.38 58.56 -0.48
CA THR A 13 -3.29 58.94 0.95
C THR A 13 -4.65 59.12 1.62
N GLY A 14 -5.71 59.38 0.85
CA GLY A 14 -7.08 59.44 1.37
C GLY A 14 -7.70 58.05 1.51
N ALA A 15 -8.40 57.80 2.62
CA ALA A 15 -9.07 56.53 2.89
C ALA A 15 -10.34 56.33 2.03
N GLY A 16 -10.64 55.07 1.70
CA GLY A 16 -11.89 54.67 1.06
C GLY A 16 -11.88 54.69 -0.47
N GLY A 17 -12.89 54.05 -1.05
CA GLY A 17 -13.06 53.88 -2.49
C GLY A 17 -12.39 52.61 -3.03
N THR A 18 -12.33 52.51 -4.36
CA THR A 18 -11.76 51.36 -5.07
C THR A 18 -10.76 51.85 -6.11
N ILE A 19 -9.58 51.21 -6.15
CA ILE A 19 -8.60 51.37 -7.22
C ILE A 19 -8.69 50.16 -8.16
N ILE A 20 -8.75 50.43 -9.46
CA ILE A 20 -8.63 49.41 -10.51
C ILE A 20 -7.57 49.89 -11.50
N PHE A 21 -6.46 49.15 -11.68
CA PHE A 21 -5.43 49.59 -12.63
C PHE A 21 -5.81 49.27 -14.07
N VAL A 22 -6.34 48.08 -14.29
CA VAL A 22 -6.79 47.63 -15.62
C VAL A 22 -8.17 47.04 -15.49
N THR A 23 -9.09 47.49 -16.34
CA THR A 23 -10.41 46.88 -16.47
C THR A 23 -10.76 46.63 -17.94
N ASP A 24 -11.15 45.40 -18.24
CA ASP A 24 -11.89 45.03 -19.46
C ASP A 24 -13.27 44.53 -19.03
N ASN A 25 -14.33 45.23 -19.43
CA ASN A 25 -15.71 44.89 -19.03
C ASN A 25 -16.71 45.04 -20.19
N GLY A 26 -16.22 45.22 -21.42
CA GLY A 26 -17.06 45.35 -22.61
C GLY A 26 -17.70 44.02 -23.02
N SER A 27 -18.74 44.06 -23.85
CA SER A 27 -19.28 42.82 -24.46
C SER A 27 -18.42 42.42 -25.66
N THR A 28 -18.05 41.14 -25.75
CA THR A 28 -17.22 40.56 -26.81
C THR A 28 -18.05 39.66 -27.73
N VAL A 29 -17.71 39.67 -29.02
CA VAL A 29 -18.28 38.78 -30.04
C VAL A 29 -17.57 37.42 -30.04
N THR A 30 -18.20 36.40 -30.64
CA THR A 30 -17.61 35.07 -30.75
C THR A 30 -16.32 35.10 -31.55
N GLY A 31 -15.27 34.43 -31.05
CA GLY A 31 -13.94 34.42 -31.68
C GLY A 31 -13.07 35.63 -31.33
N ALA A 32 -13.54 36.56 -30.50
CA ALA A 32 -12.70 37.64 -30.00
C ALA A 32 -11.52 37.11 -29.17
N VAL A 33 -10.41 37.84 -29.22
CA VAL A 33 -9.20 37.58 -28.44
C VAL A 33 -8.97 38.76 -27.51
N SER A 34 -8.85 38.51 -26.20
CA SER A 34 -8.54 39.54 -25.21
C SER A 34 -7.28 39.15 -24.43
N ASN A 35 -6.14 39.63 -24.90
CA ASN A 35 -4.82 39.31 -24.33
C ASN A 35 -4.42 40.34 -23.27
N CYS A 36 -3.80 39.86 -22.19
CA CYS A 36 -3.28 40.69 -21.10
C CYS A 36 -1.83 40.31 -20.80
N GLN A 37 -0.88 41.02 -21.40
CA GLN A 37 0.52 40.59 -21.36
C GLN A 37 1.48 41.66 -20.86
N ASN A 38 2.48 41.24 -20.10
CA ASN A 38 3.64 42.06 -19.70
C ASN A 38 3.28 43.38 -19.00
N ASN A 39 2.16 43.43 -18.29
CA ASN A 39 1.80 44.61 -17.49
C ASN A 39 2.55 44.57 -16.15
N ASN A 40 3.00 45.72 -15.64
CA ASN A 40 3.71 45.83 -14.37
C ASN A 40 3.05 46.87 -13.46
N PHE A 41 2.37 46.42 -12.41
CA PHE A 41 1.79 47.29 -11.39
C PHE A 41 2.47 47.07 -10.06
N SER A 42 3.52 47.84 -9.80
CA SER A 42 4.37 47.69 -8.63
C SER A 42 4.47 48.97 -7.79
N ASN A 43 4.91 48.79 -6.54
CA ASN A 43 5.19 49.89 -5.60
C ASN A 43 3.94 50.74 -5.32
N VAL A 44 2.90 50.08 -4.80
CA VAL A 44 1.58 50.68 -4.55
C VAL A 44 1.39 50.89 -3.06
N THR A 45 0.94 52.07 -2.65
CA THR A 45 0.62 52.39 -1.25
C THR A 45 -0.79 52.97 -1.13
N LEU A 46 -1.68 52.27 -0.44
CA LEU A 46 -3.06 52.68 -0.20
C LEU A 46 -3.34 52.74 1.30
N THR A 47 -4.07 53.75 1.75
CA THR A 47 -4.43 53.91 3.17
C THR A 47 -5.91 53.60 3.43
N GLY A 48 -6.24 53.28 4.69
CA GLY A 48 -7.61 53.05 5.15
C GLY A 48 -8.35 51.91 4.44
N ALA A 49 -9.68 51.98 4.39
CA ALA A 49 -10.52 50.98 3.73
C ALA A 49 -10.58 51.18 2.19
N THR A 50 -9.43 51.29 1.53
CA THR A 50 -9.34 51.42 0.06
C THR A 50 -9.18 50.04 -0.57
N ALA A 51 -10.19 49.57 -1.30
CA ALA A 51 -10.11 48.30 -2.02
C ALA A 51 -9.24 48.46 -3.27
N ILE A 52 -8.57 47.37 -3.69
CA ILE A 52 -7.81 47.36 -4.94
C ILE A 52 -8.10 46.10 -5.75
N THR A 53 -8.35 46.29 -7.04
CA THR A 53 -8.26 45.24 -8.06
C THR A 53 -7.13 45.58 -9.02
N GLY A 54 -6.13 44.74 -9.16
CA GLY A 54 -5.02 45.02 -10.09
C GLY A 54 -5.49 44.97 -11.53
N ILE A 55 -5.69 43.75 -12.00
CA ILE A 55 -6.15 43.46 -13.36
C ILE A 55 -7.51 42.80 -13.28
N ASN A 56 -8.51 43.42 -13.90
CA ASN A 56 -9.90 42.99 -13.89
C ASN A 56 -10.40 42.73 -15.32
N TYR A 57 -10.62 41.49 -15.69
CA TYR A 57 -11.21 41.12 -16.98
C TYR A 57 -12.54 40.41 -16.72
N THR A 58 -13.60 41.15 -16.95
CA THR A 58 -14.99 40.76 -16.79
C THR A 58 -15.78 41.04 -18.08
N ASP A 59 -15.09 41.16 -19.21
CA ASP A 59 -15.69 41.39 -20.52
C ASP A 59 -16.66 40.25 -20.88
N GLY A 60 -17.93 40.64 -21.08
CA GLY A 60 -19.10 39.75 -21.16
C GLY A 60 -19.48 39.38 -22.59
N GLY A 61 -20.60 38.66 -22.78
CA GLY A 61 -21.06 38.21 -24.10
C GLY A 61 -20.81 36.72 -24.32
N THR A 62 -20.17 36.34 -25.41
CA THR A 62 -19.85 34.92 -25.71
C THR A 62 -18.49 34.46 -25.15
N ALA A 63 -17.84 35.29 -24.32
CA ALA A 63 -16.49 35.13 -23.79
C ALA A 63 -15.38 35.09 -24.86
N PRO A 64 -14.24 35.78 -24.67
CA PRO A 64 -13.11 35.70 -25.60
C PRO A 64 -12.16 34.54 -25.26
N THR A 65 -11.28 34.22 -26.20
CA THR A 65 -10.06 33.48 -25.91
C THR A 65 -8.99 34.43 -25.34
N ARG A 66 -8.23 33.99 -24.34
CA ARG A 66 -7.27 34.86 -23.64
C ARG A 66 -5.91 34.22 -23.46
N THR A 67 -4.88 35.05 -23.63
CA THR A 67 -3.53 34.80 -23.13
C THR A 67 -3.17 35.87 -22.11
N VAL A 68 -3.02 35.46 -20.85
CA VAL A 68 -2.66 36.31 -19.72
C VAL A 68 -1.28 35.94 -19.23
N SER A 69 -0.24 36.67 -19.63
CA SER A 69 1.13 36.23 -19.37
C SER A 69 2.14 37.33 -19.07
N GLY A 70 3.16 36.99 -18.26
CA GLY A 70 4.27 37.91 -17.98
C GLY A 70 3.88 39.14 -17.15
N ASN A 71 2.68 39.16 -16.55
CA ASN A 71 2.27 40.31 -15.74
C ASN A 71 2.92 40.26 -14.36
N THR A 72 3.32 41.42 -13.84
CA THR A 72 3.94 41.59 -12.52
C THR A 72 3.08 42.51 -11.67
N LEU A 73 2.67 42.05 -10.49
CA LEU A 73 1.98 42.84 -9.49
C LEU A 73 2.74 42.69 -8.18
N SER A 74 3.51 43.72 -7.79
CA SER A 74 4.46 43.57 -6.68
C SER A 74 4.58 44.75 -5.74
N ASN A 75 4.99 44.50 -4.49
CA ASN A 75 5.29 45.53 -3.49
C ASN A 75 4.09 46.45 -3.24
N TRP A 76 2.97 45.86 -2.85
CA TRP A 76 1.76 46.60 -2.49
C TRP A 76 1.65 46.69 -0.97
N THR A 77 1.34 47.87 -0.46
CA THR A 77 0.97 48.09 0.94
C THR A 77 -0.42 48.70 0.95
N THR A 78 -1.40 47.99 1.52
CA THR A 78 -2.80 48.39 1.55
C THR A 78 -3.36 48.39 2.97
N GLY A 79 -4.55 48.95 3.15
CA GLY A 79 -5.24 48.98 4.43
C GLY A 79 -6.24 47.83 4.63
N ALA A 80 -7.35 48.12 5.31
CA ALA A 80 -8.30 47.11 5.83
C ALA A 80 -9.28 46.54 4.78
N ALA A 81 -9.27 47.06 3.56
CA ALA A 81 -10.17 46.58 2.50
C ALA A 81 -9.53 45.44 1.68
N THR A 82 -10.35 44.78 0.87
CA THR A 82 -9.95 43.64 0.04
C THR A 82 -8.93 44.01 -1.04
N VAL A 83 -7.99 43.11 -1.25
CA VAL A 83 -7.01 43.11 -2.34
C VAL A 83 -7.29 41.94 -3.27
N ASN A 84 -7.55 42.20 -4.54
CA ASN A 84 -7.67 41.19 -5.59
C ASN A 84 -6.66 41.49 -6.70
N ALA A 85 -5.54 40.80 -6.76
CA ALA A 85 -4.46 41.17 -7.69
C ALA A 85 -4.89 40.92 -9.15
N MET A 86 -5.45 39.75 -9.45
CA MET A 86 -5.92 39.38 -10.79
C MET A 86 -7.31 38.73 -10.72
N ASN A 87 -8.27 39.30 -11.44
CA ASN A 87 -9.63 38.80 -11.57
C ASN A 87 -9.97 38.54 -13.04
N PHE A 88 -10.28 37.29 -13.38
CA PHE A 88 -10.62 36.89 -14.74
C PHE A 88 -11.86 36.00 -14.76
N THR A 89 -12.92 36.48 -15.40
CA THR A 89 -14.16 35.75 -15.68
C THR A 89 -14.43 35.74 -17.18
N TYR A 90 -15.38 34.93 -17.69
CA TYR A 90 -15.67 34.80 -19.12
C TYR A 90 -14.49 34.20 -19.92
N TRP A 91 -14.44 32.87 -20.01
CA TRP A 91 -13.39 32.14 -20.72
C TRP A 91 -13.95 31.35 -21.90
N ASN A 92 -13.25 31.38 -23.05
CA ASN A 92 -13.61 30.62 -24.26
C ASN A 92 -12.37 30.03 -24.97
N GLY A 93 -12.60 29.09 -25.88
CA GLY A 93 -11.56 28.42 -26.67
C GLY A 93 -10.49 27.74 -25.82
N VAL A 94 -9.23 27.83 -26.26
CA VAL A 94 -8.07 27.40 -25.48
C VAL A 94 -7.40 28.65 -24.92
N SER A 95 -7.53 28.86 -23.61
CA SER A 95 -7.02 30.06 -22.94
C SER A 95 -5.93 29.74 -21.91
N SER A 96 -5.10 30.72 -21.58
CA SER A 96 -4.01 30.57 -20.62
C SER A 96 -3.85 31.79 -19.69
N LEU A 97 -3.47 31.50 -18.45
CA LEU A 97 -2.95 32.45 -17.47
C LEU A 97 -1.63 31.90 -16.93
N ASN A 98 -0.52 32.38 -17.47
CA ASN A 98 0.78 31.76 -17.25
C ASN A 98 1.96 32.72 -17.09
N ASN A 99 2.97 32.30 -16.32
CA ASN A 99 4.19 33.09 -16.10
C ASN A 99 3.89 34.48 -15.52
N ASN A 100 2.89 34.61 -14.64
CA ASN A 100 2.63 35.86 -13.92
C ASN A 100 3.27 35.84 -12.54
N THR A 101 3.71 37.00 -12.08
CA THR A 101 4.41 37.20 -10.80
C THR A 101 3.58 38.10 -9.90
N ILE A 102 3.12 37.58 -8.76
CA ILE A 102 2.34 38.33 -7.76
C ILE A 102 3.03 38.21 -6.43
N THR A 103 3.70 39.27 -5.97
CA THR A 103 4.63 39.18 -4.85
C THR A 103 4.59 40.37 -3.89
N ASN A 104 4.92 40.15 -2.62
CA ASN A 104 5.09 41.22 -1.62
C ASN A 104 3.85 42.13 -1.49
N ILE A 105 2.67 41.52 -1.30
CA ILE A 105 1.42 42.26 -1.06
C ILE A 105 1.09 42.19 0.42
N ASN A 106 1.18 43.33 1.09
CA ASN A 106 0.86 43.50 2.50
C ASN A 106 -0.45 44.28 2.63
N GLY A 107 -1.44 43.70 3.30
CA GLY A 107 -2.72 44.33 3.57
C GLY A 107 -3.23 44.03 4.97
N GLN A 108 -4.40 44.55 5.31
CA GLN A 108 -5.12 44.22 6.55
C GLN A 108 -6.49 43.57 6.31
N GLY A 109 -6.95 43.55 5.06
CA GLY A 109 -8.14 42.83 4.62
C GLY A 109 -7.83 41.48 3.96
N ALA A 110 -8.82 40.91 3.27
CA ALA A 110 -8.62 39.70 2.48
C ALA A 110 -7.72 39.96 1.26
N ILE A 111 -6.86 39.00 0.92
CA ILE A 111 -5.93 39.09 -0.21
C ILE A 111 -6.13 37.84 -1.08
N THR A 112 -6.43 38.05 -2.36
CA THR A 112 -6.47 36.98 -3.37
C THR A 112 -5.53 37.32 -4.51
N ALA A 113 -4.62 36.42 -4.84
CA ALA A 113 -3.67 36.64 -5.93
C ALA A 113 -4.38 36.47 -7.29
N ILE A 114 -4.97 35.31 -7.53
CA ILE A 114 -5.61 34.98 -8.81
C ILE A 114 -7.02 34.45 -8.57
N THR A 115 -8.00 35.08 -9.19
CA THR A 115 -9.40 34.65 -9.23
C THR A 115 -9.78 34.23 -10.64
N ILE A 116 -10.20 32.97 -10.80
CA ILE A 116 -10.82 32.46 -12.02
C ILE A 116 -12.31 32.24 -11.75
N GLY A 117 -13.16 33.15 -12.24
CA GLY A 117 -14.59 33.15 -11.91
C GLY A 117 -15.46 32.20 -12.72
N SER A 118 -16.71 32.03 -12.26
CA SER A 118 -17.70 31.09 -12.78
C SER A 118 -18.63 31.64 -13.88
N SER A 119 -18.54 32.92 -14.22
CA SER A 119 -19.42 33.56 -15.21
C SER A 119 -19.06 33.17 -16.65
N VAL A 120 -20.02 32.57 -17.38
CA VAL A 120 -19.97 32.15 -18.80
C VAL A 120 -18.62 31.55 -19.20
N ASN A 121 -18.49 30.24 -18.99
CA ASN A 121 -17.26 29.50 -19.18
C ASN A 121 -17.45 28.43 -20.25
N THR A 122 -17.05 28.76 -21.47
CA THR A 122 -17.21 27.90 -22.66
C THR A 122 -15.86 27.45 -23.22
N ALA A 123 -14.77 27.68 -22.48
CA ALA A 123 -13.45 27.23 -22.88
C ALA A 123 -13.39 25.71 -22.95
N THR A 124 -12.72 25.20 -23.98
CA THR A 124 -12.36 23.79 -24.07
C THR A 124 -11.24 23.46 -23.08
N SER A 125 -10.32 24.41 -22.86
CA SER A 125 -9.31 24.32 -21.80
C SER A 125 -8.86 25.69 -21.31
N VAL A 126 -8.61 25.81 -20.00
CA VAL A 126 -7.92 26.95 -19.39
C VAL A 126 -6.70 26.45 -18.63
N GLY A 127 -5.50 26.91 -19.02
CA GLY A 127 -4.25 26.61 -18.32
C GLY A 127 -3.83 27.73 -17.38
N ILE A 128 -3.82 27.49 -16.07
CA ILE A 128 -3.29 28.39 -15.04
C ILE A 128 -1.92 27.85 -14.61
N THR A 129 -0.87 28.28 -15.32
CA THR A 129 0.41 27.57 -15.27
C THR A 129 1.63 28.42 -14.97
N ALA A 130 2.62 27.87 -14.27
CA ALA A 130 3.92 28.54 -14.05
C ALA A 130 3.81 29.95 -13.43
N ASN A 131 2.79 30.22 -12.61
CA ASN A 131 2.69 31.49 -11.90
C ASN A 131 3.50 31.44 -10.60
N THR A 132 4.14 32.56 -10.26
CA THR A 132 4.86 32.74 -8.99
C THR A 132 4.04 33.65 -8.08
N ILE A 133 3.59 33.11 -6.95
CA ILE A 133 2.79 33.83 -5.97
C ILE A 133 3.49 33.72 -4.62
N ASN A 134 3.98 34.84 -4.08
CA ASN A 134 4.63 34.80 -2.78
C ASN A 134 4.51 36.06 -1.93
N ASN A 135 4.82 35.93 -0.65
CA ASN A 135 4.82 37.05 0.30
C ASN A 135 3.49 37.83 0.29
N LEU A 136 2.37 37.10 0.43
CA LEU A 136 1.04 37.71 0.59
C LEU A 136 0.65 37.69 2.05
N ILE A 137 0.59 38.85 2.68
CA ILE A 137 0.51 38.98 4.14
C ILE A 137 -0.67 39.85 4.52
N SER A 138 -1.62 39.28 5.25
CA SER A 138 -2.75 39.99 5.86
C SER A 138 -2.55 40.16 7.36
N THR A 139 -2.49 41.41 7.83
CA THR A 139 -2.16 41.76 9.23
C THR A 139 -3.32 42.48 9.94
N GLY A 140 -3.14 42.84 11.22
CA GLY A 140 -4.15 43.55 12.01
C GLY A 140 -5.35 42.64 12.32
N THR A 141 -6.58 43.11 12.04
CA THR A 141 -7.78 42.25 12.10
C THR A 141 -7.70 41.09 11.11
N GLY A 142 -6.95 41.27 10.02
CA GLY A 142 -6.67 40.29 9.00
C GLY A 142 -7.89 39.89 8.16
N GLY A 143 -7.61 39.12 7.12
CA GLY A 143 -8.60 38.49 6.26
C GLY A 143 -8.06 37.21 5.63
N ALA A 144 -8.88 36.54 4.83
CA ALA A 144 -8.44 35.33 4.14
C ALA A 144 -7.31 35.66 3.15
N VAL A 145 -6.32 34.78 3.04
CA VAL A 145 -5.24 34.90 2.05
C VAL A 145 -5.26 33.69 1.13
N THR A 146 -5.47 33.93 -0.16
CA THR A 146 -5.60 32.86 -1.17
C THR A 146 -4.63 33.10 -2.32
N GLY A 147 -3.84 32.09 -2.66
CA GLY A 147 -2.99 32.13 -3.85
C GLY A 147 -3.84 32.10 -5.13
N ILE A 148 -4.42 30.94 -5.43
CA ILE A 148 -5.28 30.75 -6.61
C ILE A 148 -6.65 30.26 -6.14
N THR A 149 -7.72 30.89 -6.63
CA THR A 149 -9.09 30.36 -6.51
C THR A 149 -9.72 30.20 -7.88
N SER A 150 -10.32 29.03 -8.12
CA SER A 150 -11.02 28.72 -9.36
C SER A 150 -12.43 28.21 -9.07
N SER A 151 -13.42 28.94 -9.56
CA SER A 151 -14.82 28.51 -9.64
C SER A 151 -15.26 28.29 -11.09
N ASN A 152 -14.29 28.32 -12.02
CA ASN A 152 -14.54 28.24 -13.45
C ASN A 152 -15.24 26.93 -13.81
N THR A 153 -16.18 26.97 -14.74
CA THR A 153 -17.01 25.81 -15.15
C THR A 153 -16.70 25.28 -16.55
N SER A 154 -15.58 25.70 -17.14
CA SER A 154 -15.11 25.22 -18.45
C SER A 154 -14.82 23.72 -18.42
N THR A 155 -14.71 23.12 -19.61
CA THR A 155 -14.57 21.66 -19.75
C THR A 155 -13.34 21.11 -19.03
N ALA A 156 -12.18 21.78 -19.18
CA ALA A 156 -10.94 21.38 -18.53
C ALA A 156 -10.20 22.59 -17.93
N ILE A 157 -9.89 22.54 -16.65
CA ILE A 157 -9.06 23.51 -15.94
C ILE A 157 -7.76 22.83 -15.53
N ASN A 158 -6.63 23.35 -16.00
CA ASN A 158 -5.31 22.82 -15.69
C ASN A 158 -4.56 23.84 -14.81
N ILE A 159 -4.40 23.55 -13.53
CA ILE A 159 -3.64 24.39 -12.58
C ILE A 159 -2.31 23.69 -12.32
N SER A 160 -1.23 24.13 -12.97
CA SER A 160 0.04 23.39 -12.88
C SER A 160 1.33 24.20 -12.88
N GLY A 161 2.39 23.64 -12.31
CA GLY A 161 3.70 24.30 -12.28
C GLY A 161 3.72 25.60 -11.47
N ASN A 162 2.70 25.89 -10.65
CA ASN A 162 2.65 27.14 -9.88
C ASN A 162 3.52 27.01 -8.63
N LEU A 163 4.29 28.06 -8.33
CA LEU A 163 5.02 28.22 -7.08
C LEU A 163 4.23 29.16 -6.17
N ILE A 164 3.74 28.63 -5.05
CA ILE A 164 2.94 29.38 -4.08
C ILE A 164 3.59 29.25 -2.70
N ASN A 165 4.17 30.33 -2.18
CA ASN A 165 4.79 30.28 -0.85
C ASN A 165 4.74 31.60 -0.05
N THR A 166 4.94 31.50 1.26
CA THR A 166 4.97 32.66 2.17
C THR A 166 3.64 33.44 2.15
N LEU A 167 2.54 32.73 2.37
CA LEU A 167 1.20 33.30 2.50
C LEU A 167 0.84 33.32 4.00
N SER A 168 0.36 34.44 4.53
CA SER A 168 0.00 34.49 5.95
C SER A 168 -1.14 35.42 6.31
N SER A 169 -1.85 35.08 7.38
CA SER A 169 -2.91 35.91 7.96
C SER A 169 -2.87 35.89 9.49
N THR A 170 -3.04 37.07 10.11
CA THR A 170 -3.30 37.20 11.55
C THR A 170 -4.79 37.11 11.91
N GLY A 171 -5.66 37.08 10.91
CA GLY A 171 -7.12 37.07 11.10
C GLY A 171 -7.69 35.69 11.40
N ALA A 172 -8.91 35.67 11.95
CA ALA A 172 -9.74 34.47 12.09
C ALA A 172 -10.28 34.02 10.72
N ALA A 173 -9.35 33.63 9.83
CA ALA A 173 -9.61 33.39 8.42
C ALA A 173 -8.74 32.25 7.87
N ALA A 174 -9.09 31.80 6.67
CA ALA A 174 -8.34 30.77 5.97
C ALA A 174 -7.12 31.34 5.24
N VAL A 175 -6.03 30.57 5.25
CA VAL A 175 -4.88 30.75 4.36
C VAL A 175 -4.82 29.55 3.43
N SER A 176 -4.97 29.76 2.13
CA SER A 176 -5.07 28.66 1.15
C SER A 176 -4.14 28.87 -0.03
N GLY A 177 -3.41 27.81 -0.43
CA GLY A 177 -2.59 27.83 -1.63
C GLY A 177 -3.46 27.85 -2.89
N ILE A 178 -4.18 26.75 -3.12
CA ILE A 178 -5.10 26.58 -4.25
C ILE A 178 -6.49 26.19 -3.74
N VAL A 179 -7.53 26.85 -4.25
CA VAL A 179 -8.94 26.50 -4.01
C VAL A 179 -9.62 26.19 -5.33
N VAL A 180 -10.18 24.98 -5.44
CA VAL A 180 -11.00 24.52 -6.57
C VAL A 180 -12.44 24.37 -6.09
N SER A 181 -13.34 25.13 -6.70
CA SER A 181 -14.74 25.29 -6.29
C SER A 181 -15.72 25.22 -7.47
N GLY A 182 -15.29 24.71 -8.63
CA GLY A 182 -16.10 24.55 -9.84
C GLY A 182 -15.48 23.55 -10.84
N ALA A 183 -15.95 23.58 -12.08
CA ALA A 183 -15.50 22.82 -13.27
C ALA A 183 -16.03 21.40 -13.46
N THR A 184 -16.07 20.99 -14.73
CA THR A 184 -16.35 19.59 -15.10
C THR A 184 -15.11 18.73 -14.84
N ALA A 185 -13.94 19.11 -15.36
CA ALA A 185 -12.68 18.44 -15.07
C ALA A 185 -11.62 19.44 -14.58
N ASN A 186 -11.09 19.25 -13.38
CA ASN A 186 -9.97 19.98 -12.82
C ASN A 186 -8.75 19.06 -12.74
N ASN A 187 -7.64 19.50 -13.33
CA ASN A 187 -6.34 18.86 -13.19
C ASN A 187 -5.44 19.81 -12.40
N VAL A 188 -5.03 19.43 -11.19
CA VAL A 188 -4.17 20.25 -10.33
C VAL A 188 -2.86 19.49 -10.13
N PHE A 189 -1.79 19.91 -10.80
CA PHE A 189 -0.57 19.09 -10.84
C PHE A 189 0.74 19.85 -10.89
N LYS A 190 1.83 19.23 -10.42
CA LYS A 190 3.17 19.86 -10.42
C LYS A 190 3.21 21.24 -9.74
N ASN A 191 2.33 21.49 -8.77
CA ASN A 191 2.38 22.74 -8.00
C ASN A 191 3.27 22.54 -6.76
N LYS A 192 4.06 23.56 -6.43
CA LYS A 192 4.86 23.62 -5.20
C LYS A 192 4.21 24.62 -4.25
N ILE A 193 3.67 24.13 -3.14
CA ILE A 193 2.93 24.92 -2.16
C ILE A 193 3.57 24.74 -0.79
N CYS A 194 4.20 25.79 -0.26
CA CYS A 194 4.83 25.71 1.06
C CYS A 194 4.89 27.03 1.80
N ASP A 195 5.19 27.01 3.09
CA ASP A 195 5.32 28.23 3.91
C ASP A 195 4.01 29.04 4.00
N LEU A 196 2.91 28.37 4.34
CA LEU A 196 1.60 29.00 4.56
C LEU A 196 1.30 29.05 6.06
N SER A 197 0.84 30.19 6.59
CA SER A 197 0.67 30.36 8.03
C SER A 197 -0.57 31.16 8.45
N GLY A 198 -1.41 30.58 9.32
CA GLY A 198 -2.52 31.29 9.98
C GLY A 198 -2.28 31.42 11.48
N SER A 199 -2.16 32.64 12.02
CA SER A 199 -1.72 32.86 13.41
C SER A 199 -2.85 33.24 14.38
N ASN A 200 -4.11 32.99 14.03
CA ASN A 200 -5.27 33.19 14.91
C ASN A 200 -5.77 31.86 15.49
N ALA A 201 -6.46 31.90 16.62
CA ALA A 201 -7.10 30.74 17.24
C ALA A 201 -8.10 30.02 16.32
N SER A 202 -8.78 30.76 15.44
CA SER A 202 -9.74 30.20 14.47
C SER A 202 -9.18 30.10 13.05
N SER A 203 -7.88 30.31 12.84
CA SER A 203 -7.27 30.17 11.51
C SER A 203 -7.33 28.73 11.01
N THR A 204 -7.48 28.60 9.70
CA THR A 204 -7.29 27.33 8.99
C THR A 204 -6.27 27.52 7.87
N VAL A 205 -5.50 26.47 7.58
CA VAL A 205 -4.48 26.48 6.54
C VAL A 205 -4.65 25.27 5.64
N ASN A 206 -4.82 25.51 4.34
CA ASN A 206 -4.96 24.48 3.33
C ASN A 206 -3.88 24.62 2.25
N GLY A 207 -3.20 23.52 1.90
CA GLY A 207 -2.35 23.51 0.71
C GLY A 207 -3.21 23.58 -0.55
N ILE A 208 -3.99 22.53 -0.79
CA ILE A 208 -5.01 22.46 -1.84
C ILE A 208 -6.37 22.12 -1.21
N LEU A 209 -7.39 22.93 -1.51
CA LEU A 209 -8.79 22.69 -1.16
C LEU A 209 -9.62 22.43 -2.42
N ALA A 210 -10.12 21.21 -2.57
CA ALA A 210 -11.08 20.83 -3.60
C ALA A 210 -12.49 20.70 -2.98
N SER A 211 -13.29 21.76 -3.13
CA SER A 211 -14.62 21.88 -2.50
C SER A 211 -15.79 21.69 -3.46
N ALA A 212 -15.55 21.64 -4.77
CA ALA A 212 -16.56 21.28 -5.76
C ALA A 212 -15.90 20.71 -7.05
N GLY A 213 -16.68 20.68 -8.14
CA GLY A 213 -16.26 20.17 -9.46
C GLY A 213 -16.65 18.72 -9.70
N SER A 214 -16.96 18.32 -10.94
CA SER A 214 -17.39 16.93 -11.20
C SER A 214 -16.23 15.94 -11.01
N THR A 215 -15.09 16.23 -11.64
CA THR A 215 -13.88 15.42 -11.54
C THR A 215 -12.69 16.28 -11.16
N ASN A 216 -12.07 15.97 -10.03
CA ASN A 216 -10.80 16.57 -9.60
C ASN A 216 -9.70 15.52 -9.67
N THR A 217 -8.67 15.76 -10.48
CA THR A 217 -7.48 14.93 -10.63
C THR A 217 -6.28 15.72 -10.13
N ILE A 218 -5.73 15.33 -8.98
CA ILE A 218 -4.71 16.10 -8.25
C ILE A 218 -3.46 15.24 -8.20
N TYR A 219 -2.36 15.66 -8.83
CA TYR A 219 -1.18 14.78 -8.94
C TYR A 219 0.17 15.46 -9.01
N ASN A 220 1.24 14.76 -8.63
CA ASN A 220 2.62 15.30 -8.64
C ASN A 220 2.74 16.65 -7.93
N ASN A 221 1.94 16.96 -6.90
CA ASN A 221 2.11 18.22 -6.17
C ASN A 221 3.06 18.01 -4.98
N LEU A 222 3.90 19.01 -4.71
CA LEU A 222 4.74 19.10 -3.52
C LEU A 222 4.09 20.08 -2.53
N ILE A 223 3.67 19.59 -1.38
CA ILE A 223 2.97 20.37 -0.36
C ILE A 223 3.65 20.17 0.99
N GLY A 224 4.05 21.26 1.65
CA GLY A 224 4.53 21.14 3.03
C GLY A 224 4.76 22.46 3.73
N ASP A 225 5.30 22.42 4.95
CA ASP A 225 5.54 23.62 5.75
C ASP A 225 4.28 24.52 5.90
N LEU A 226 3.15 23.89 6.22
CA LEU A 226 1.89 24.56 6.53
C LEU A 226 1.74 24.69 8.04
N ARG A 227 1.45 25.88 8.57
CA ARG A 227 1.55 26.17 10.00
C ARG A 227 0.32 26.91 10.52
N ALA A 228 -0.10 26.61 11.74
CA ALA A 228 -1.15 27.37 12.41
C ALA A 228 -0.82 27.54 13.91
N PRO A 229 0.21 28.34 14.25
CA PRO A 229 0.88 28.31 15.57
C PRO A 229 0.00 28.69 16.76
N ALA A 230 -1.16 29.32 16.52
CA ALA A 230 -2.11 29.69 17.56
C ALA A 230 -3.47 28.98 17.44
N ALA A 231 -3.68 28.14 16.42
CA ALA A 231 -4.99 27.57 16.14
C ALA A 231 -5.46 26.63 17.26
N ASN A 232 -6.74 26.72 17.60
CA ASN A 232 -7.42 25.97 18.65
C ASN A 232 -8.58 25.16 18.05
N ALA A 233 -8.25 24.14 17.25
CA ALA A 233 -9.22 23.30 16.54
C ALA A 233 -8.64 21.89 16.27
N ALA A 234 -9.53 20.92 16.02
CA ALA A 234 -9.13 19.51 15.81
C ALA A 234 -8.47 19.21 14.45
N ASN A 235 -8.62 20.10 13.45
CA ASN A 235 -8.05 19.94 12.11
C ASN A 235 -7.74 21.27 11.37
N PRO A 236 -7.12 22.28 12.00
CA PRO A 236 -6.88 23.57 11.36
C PRO A 236 -5.88 23.51 10.19
N VAL A 237 -4.97 22.52 10.14
CA VAL A 237 -3.95 22.42 9.08
C VAL A 237 -4.21 21.18 8.23
N VAL A 238 -4.41 21.37 6.94
CA VAL A 238 -4.65 20.27 5.98
C VAL A 238 -3.80 20.45 4.73
N GLY A 239 -3.02 19.44 4.36
CA GLY A 239 -2.24 19.47 3.11
C GLY A 239 -3.16 19.43 1.88
N LEU A 240 -3.93 18.35 1.77
CA LEU A 240 -4.93 18.14 0.74
C LEU A 240 -6.33 17.97 1.35
N ASN A 241 -7.24 18.90 1.07
CA ASN A 241 -8.58 18.93 1.64
C ASN A 241 -9.65 18.68 0.56
N LEU A 242 -10.24 17.49 0.56
CA LEU A 242 -11.18 16.99 -0.46
C LEU A 242 -12.61 17.00 0.10
N THR A 243 -13.27 18.16 0.02
CA THR A 243 -14.56 18.40 0.69
C THR A 243 -15.77 18.35 -0.24
N GLY A 244 -15.57 18.32 -1.56
CA GLY A 244 -16.69 18.25 -2.49
C GLY A 244 -16.33 17.75 -3.88
N GLY A 245 -17.34 17.76 -4.74
CA GLY A 245 -17.31 17.20 -6.09
C GLY A 245 -17.88 15.79 -6.19
N THR A 246 -17.92 15.23 -7.39
CA THR A 246 -18.41 13.84 -7.61
C THR A 246 -17.27 12.83 -7.43
N THR A 247 -16.09 13.15 -7.98
CA THR A 247 -14.88 12.35 -7.88
C THR A 247 -13.69 13.24 -7.55
N ALA A 248 -12.84 12.78 -6.64
CA ALA A 248 -11.59 13.46 -6.30
C ALA A 248 -10.46 12.42 -6.19
N SER A 249 -9.63 12.35 -7.22
CA SER A 249 -8.54 11.41 -7.30
C SER A 249 -7.20 12.10 -7.06
N ALA A 250 -6.43 11.59 -6.11
CA ALA A 250 -5.09 12.05 -5.80
C ALA A 250 -4.07 10.98 -6.17
N TYR A 251 -3.10 11.33 -7.02
CA TYR A 251 -2.05 10.43 -7.48
C TYR A 251 -0.67 11.04 -7.27
N TYR A 252 0.30 10.29 -6.77
CA TYR A 252 1.69 10.76 -6.79
C TYR A 252 1.93 12.13 -6.13
N ASN A 253 1.11 12.54 -5.16
CA ASN A 253 1.38 13.79 -4.43
C ASN A 253 2.33 13.49 -3.28
N THR A 254 3.21 14.44 -2.95
CA THR A 254 4.02 14.40 -1.73
C THR A 254 3.56 15.51 -0.79
N VAL A 255 2.99 15.10 0.34
CA VAL A 255 2.52 15.99 1.40
C VAL A 255 3.30 15.71 2.67
N TYR A 256 4.02 16.72 3.17
CA TYR A 256 4.77 16.67 4.43
C TYR A 256 4.32 17.79 5.36
N LEU A 257 3.76 17.43 6.51
CA LEU A 257 3.39 18.39 7.56
C LEU A 257 4.21 18.16 8.83
N ASN A 258 4.64 19.23 9.47
CA ASN A 258 5.35 19.23 10.76
C ASN A 258 4.86 20.39 11.65
N ALA A 259 3.57 20.69 11.56
CA ALA A 259 2.96 21.83 12.23
C ALA A 259 2.91 21.64 13.75
N SER A 260 2.85 22.76 14.47
CA SER A 260 2.60 22.80 15.91
C SER A 260 1.71 24.01 16.23
N SER A 261 1.06 23.98 17.39
CA SER A 261 0.26 25.10 17.90
C SER A 261 0.35 25.20 19.42
N SER A 262 0.21 26.40 19.95
CA SER A 262 0.02 26.67 21.37
C SER A 262 -1.45 26.59 21.83
N GLY A 263 -2.39 26.33 20.90
CA GLY A 263 -3.82 26.19 21.21
C GLY A 263 -4.12 24.95 22.05
N ALA A 264 -5.17 24.99 22.87
CA ALA A 264 -5.54 23.90 23.77
C ALA A 264 -5.96 22.60 23.05
N LEU A 265 -6.47 22.73 21.82
CA LEU A 265 -6.79 21.63 20.92
C LEU A 265 -6.10 21.87 19.59
N PHE A 266 -5.26 20.95 19.15
CA PHE A 266 -4.59 21.07 17.86
C PHE A 266 -4.40 19.71 17.19
N GLY A 267 -4.87 19.61 15.94
CA GLY A 267 -4.60 18.49 15.05
C GLY A 267 -4.39 18.95 13.61
N SER A 268 -4.03 18.00 12.75
CA SER A 268 -3.77 18.24 11.33
C SER A 268 -4.05 16.97 10.52
N SER A 269 -4.13 17.12 9.20
CA SER A 269 -4.24 15.98 8.29
C SER A 269 -3.38 16.19 7.05
N ALA A 270 -2.55 15.22 6.66
CA ALA A 270 -1.87 15.30 5.36
C ALA A 270 -2.91 15.28 4.22
N VAL A 271 -3.90 14.37 4.31
CA VAL A 271 -5.11 14.41 3.50
C VAL A 271 -6.37 14.27 4.35
N SER A 272 -7.38 15.08 4.05
CA SER A 272 -8.71 15.01 4.65
C SER A 272 -9.76 14.87 3.55
N ALA A 273 -10.68 13.92 3.69
CA ALA A 273 -11.75 13.67 2.73
C ALA A 273 -13.14 13.65 3.40
N SER A 274 -14.10 14.32 2.75
CA SER A 274 -15.51 14.16 3.08
C SER A 274 -16.12 12.93 2.40
N THR A 275 -17.42 12.73 2.56
CA THR A 275 -18.18 11.71 1.82
C THR A 275 -18.80 12.21 0.51
N THR A 276 -18.71 13.50 0.21
CA THR A 276 -19.33 14.09 -0.97
C THR A 276 -18.70 13.55 -2.27
N PRO A 277 -17.36 13.58 -2.45
CA PRO A 277 -16.71 12.92 -3.57
C PRO A 277 -16.43 11.44 -3.27
N THR A 278 -16.44 10.62 -4.31
CA THR A 278 -15.69 9.36 -4.29
C THR A 278 -14.21 9.67 -4.42
N VAL A 279 -13.42 9.26 -3.44
CA VAL A 279 -11.99 9.58 -3.35
C VAL A 279 -11.13 8.39 -3.72
N THR A 280 -10.24 8.55 -4.70
CA THR A 280 -9.19 7.57 -5.00
C THR A 280 -7.85 8.14 -4.57
N LEU A 281 -7.18 7.51 -3.61
CA LEU A 281 -5.82 7.86 -3.20
C LEU A 281 -4.90 6.76 -3.70
N ARG A 282 -3.96 7.07 -4.60
CA ARG A 282 -3.02 6.06 -5.08
C ARG A 282 -1.61 6.62 -5.30
N ASN A 283 -0.58 5.89 -4.90
CA ASN A 283 0.82 6.30 -5.10
C ASN A 283 1.22 7.62 -4.42
N ASN A 284 0.51 8.09 -3.39
CA ASN A 284 0.86 9.35 -2.71
C ASN A 284 1.76 9.11 -1.50
N ILE A 285 2.57 10.12 -1.14
CA ILE A 285 3.20 10.23 0.17
C ILE A 285 2.37 11.19 1.03
N PHE A 286 1.73 10.66 2.08
CA PHE A 286 1.01 11.44 3.08
C PHE A 286 1.72 11.29 4.43
N TYR A 287 2.63 12.24 4.72
CA TYR A 287 3.44 12.25 5.93
C TYR A 287 3.04 13.41 6.84
N ASN A 288 2.50 13.10 8.01
CA ASN A 288 2.11 14.08 9.01
C ASN A 288 2.91 13.92 10.31
N ASN A 289 4.05 14.60 10.36
CA ASN A 289 4.94 14.74 11.51
C ASN A 289 4.55 15.88 12.47
N SER A 290 3.31 16.38 12.39
CA SER A 290 2.88 17.49 13.25
C SER A 290 2.82 17.06 14.72
N SER A 291 3.15 17.96 15.64
CA SER A 291 2.84 17.76 17.05
C SER A 291 1.36 18.07 17.31
N VAL A 292 0.75 17.38 18.26
CA VAL A 292 -0.67 17.55 18.62
C VAL A 292 -0.80 18.12 20.03
N THR A 293 -1.95 18.70 20.35
CA THR A 293 -2.29 19.15 21.71
C THR A 293 -3.73 18.79 22.05
N GLY A 294 -3.97 18.41 23.30
CA GLY A 294 -5.27 17.93 23.76
C GLY A 294 -5.71 16.67 23.03
N ALA A 295 -6.98 16.64 22.60
CA ALA A 295 -7.57 15.51 21.86
C ALA A 295 -7.33 15.58 20.34
N GLY A 296 -6.44 16.45 19.87
CA GLY A 296 -6.14 16.57 18.44
C GLY A 296 -5.33 15.39 17.91
N LEU A 297 -5.37 15.19 16.59
CA LEU A 297 -4.71 14.09 15.90
C LEU A 297 -3.87 14.64 14.75
N ALA A 298 -2.67 14.09 14.56
CA ALA A 298 -1.85 14.30 13.36
C ALA A 298 -2.05 13.09 12.44
N ALA A 299 -3.11 13.16 11.65
CA ALA A 299 -3.53 12.06 10.78
C ALA A 299 -2.80 12.11 9.44
N ALA A 300 -2.34 10.96 8.93
CA ALA A 300 -1.96 10.84 7.52
C ALA A 300 -3.22 10.95 6.64
N TYR A 301 -4.25 10.16 6.95
CA TYR A 301 -5.54 10.20 6.28
C TYR A 301 -6.71 10.40 7.26
N ARG A 302 -7.47 11.47 7.08
CA ARG A 302 -8.71 11.74 7.80
C ARG A 302 -9.92 11.61 6.89
N ARG A 303 -10.98 10.98 7.38
CA ARG A 303 -12.31 10.93 6.77
C ARG A 303 -13.34 11.55 7.69
N SER A 304 -14.45 12.02 7.11
CA SER A 304 -15.57 12.59 7.89
C SER A 304 -16.59 11.55 8.36
N THR A 305 -16.55 10.31 7.85
CA THR A 305 -17.47 9.23 8.26
C THR A 305 -16.84 7.85 8.08
N THR A 306 -17.46 6.84 8.73
CA THR A 306 -17.11 5.41 8.64
C THR A 306 -17.45 4.77 7.28
N THR A 307 -18.23 5.43 6.42
CA THR A 307 -18.77 4.84 5.17
C THR A 307 -17.66 4.66 4.14
N LEU A 308 -17.23 3.43 3.83
CA LEU A 308 -16.15 3.18 2.88
C LEU A 308 -16.54 3.23 1.39
N THR A 309 -17.83 3.37 1.05
CA THR A 309 -18.26 3.44 -0.35
C THR A 309 -17.76 4.69 -1.08
N SER A 310 -17.55 5.80 -0.36
CA SER A 310 -16.91 7.00 -0.92
C SER A 310 -15.39 6.91 -0.96
N TYR A 311 -14.80 5.80 -0.50
CA TYR A 311 -13.38 5.50 -0.73
C TYR A 311 -13.26 4.55 -1.92
N GLY A 312 -12.61 5.00 -2.98
CA GLY A 312 -12.50 4.28 -4.25
C GLY A 312 -11.80 2.94 -4.10
N ALA A 313 -12.28 1.92 -4.81
CA ALA A 313 -11.71 0.57 -4.74
C ALA A 313 -10.29 0.48 -5.33
N ALA A 314 -9.91 1.45 -6.18
CA ALA A 314 -8.58 1.52 -6.80
C ALA A 314 -7.51 2.16 -5.90
N SER A 315 -7.88 2.64 -4.70
CA SER A 315 -6.93 3.25 -3.77
C SER A 315 -5.91 2.22 -3.28
N ASN A 316 -4.63 2.49 -3.50
CA ASN A 316 -3.53 1.59 -3.14
C ASN A 316 -2.15 2.26 -3.21
N ASN A 317 -1.10 1.57 -2.75
CA ASN A 317 0.30 1.98 -2.95
C ASN A 317 0.62 3.38 -2.39
N ASN A 318 -0.08 3.84 -1.37
CA ASN A 318 0.24 5.12 -0.72
C ASN A 318 1.22 4.88 0.44
N LEU A 319 2.09 5.84 0.73
CA LEU A 319 2.73 5.93 2.05
C LEU A 319 1.83 6.75 2.98
N PHE A 320 1.42 6.15 4.10
CA PHE A 320 0.76 6.86 5.19
C PHE A 320 1.67 6.86 6.41
N ALA A 321 2.06 8.03 6.90
CA ALA A 321 2.90 8.18 8.08
C ALA A 321 2.43 9.34 8.95
N GLY A 322 2.47 9.14 10.27
CA GLY A 322 2.07 10.09 11.28
C GLY A 322 1.76 9.38 12.59
N SER A 323 1.57 10.13 13.68
CA SER A 323 1.17 9.54 14.97
C SER A 323 -0.22 8.87 14.91
N THR A 324 -1.02 9.26 13.91
CA THR A 324 -2.25 8.58 13.52
C THR A 324 -2.20 8.30 12.02
N ILE A 325 -2.35 7.03 11.62
CA ILE A 325 -2.41 6.66 10.20
C ILE A 325 -3.77 7.06 9.62
N PHE A 326 -4.83 6.70 10.34
CA PHE A 326 -6.19 6.89 9.88
C PHE A 326 -7.13 7.30 10.99
N THR A 327 -8.08 8.18 10.67
CA THR A 327 -9.29 8.38 11.49
C THR A 327 -10.48 8.72 10.61
N ASP A 328 -11.67 8.25 11.01
CA ASP A 328 -12.95 8.62 10.39
C ASP A 328 -13.86 9.44 11.32
N GLY A 329 -13.30 9.94 12.43
CA GLY A 329 -14.00 10.64 13.49
C GLY A 329 -14.65 9.72 14.53
N THR A 330 -14.76 8.41 14.25
CA THR A 330 -15.25 7.40 15.21
C THR A 330 -14.14 6.40 15.56
N ASN A 331 -13.45 5.91 14.54
CA ASN A 331 -12.34 4.98 14.62
C ASN A 331 -11.02 5.72 14.42
N THR A 332 -9.97 5.20 15.05
CA THR A 332 -8.61 5.71 14.92
C THR A 332 -7.64 4.54 14.83
N ASP A 333 -6.81 4.51 13.79
CA ASP A 333 -5.77 3.51 13.60
C ASP A 333 -4.40 4.18 13.72
N ALA A 334 -3.60 3.72 14.68
CA ALA A 334 -2.23 4.18 14.89
C ALA A 334 -1.20 3.43 14.02
N THR A 335 -1.57 2.28 13.45
CA THR A 335 -0.66 1.43 12.66
C THR A 335 -1.21 1.17 11.26
N ILE A 336 -0.31 1.00 10.29
CA ILE A 336 -0.68 0.68 8.92
C ILE A 336 -1.40 -0.68 8.82
N ALA A 337 -1.05 -1.64 9.66
CA ALA A 337 -1.70 -2.95 9.71
C ALA A 337 -3.18 -2.85 10.10
N ALA A 338 -3.51 -2.05 11.14
CA ALA A 338 -4.88 -1.81 11.55
C ALA A 338 -5.68 -1.08 10.46
N TYR A 339 -5.07 -0.06 9.83
CA TYR A 339 -5.67 0.65 8.71
C TYR A 339 -5.98 -0.29 7.53
N LYS A 340 -5.01 -1.10 7.07
CA LYS A 340 -5.20 -2.06 5.98
C LYS A 340 -6.34 -3.04 6.26
N ALA A 341 -6.41 -3.57 7.49
CA ALA A 341 -7.50 -4.45 7.89
C ALA A 341 -8.87 -3.76 7.81
N ARG A 342 -8.94 -2.47 8.15
CA ARG A 342 -10.17 -1.67 8.12
C ARG A 342 -10.66 -1.38 6.70
N VAL A 343 -9.76 -1.02 5.79
CA VAL A 343 -10.15 -0.55 4.45
C VAL A 343 -10.14 -1.66 3.39
N ALA A 344 -9.77 -2.89 3.78
CA ALA A 344 -9.71 -4.05 2.91
C ALA A 344 -10.93 -4.16 1.98
N SER A 345 -10.75 -4.44 0.69
CA SER A 345 -9.50 -4.79 -0.01
C SER A 345 -8.65 -3.60 -0.51
N ARG A 346 -8.95 -2.36 -0.11
CA ARG A 346 -8.16 -1.18 -0.52
C ARG A 346 -6.83 -1.12 0.23
N ASP A 347 -5.88 -0.36 -0.30
CA ASP A 347 -4.59 -0.08 0.35
C ASP A 347 -3.77 -1.30 0.76
N ALA A 348 -4.02 -2.46 0.14
CA ALA A 348 -3.30 -3.70 0.42
C ALA A 348 -1.77 -3.54 0.29
N SER A 349 -1.32 -2.73 -0.67
CA SER A 349 0.09 -2.42 -0.96
C SER A 349 0.53 -1.06 -0.43
N SER A 350 -0.30 -0.35 0.33
CA SER A 350 0.12 0.91 0.97
C SER A 350 1.12 0.64 2.09
N ILE A 351 2.02 1.57 2.37
CA ILE A 351 3.16 1.37 3.27
C ILE A 351 3.19 2.42 4.37
N ASN A 352 4.04 2.19 5.36
CA ASN A 352 4.42 3.14 6.38
C ASN A 352 5.95 3.05 6.54
N GLU A 353 6.63 4.18 6.39
CA GLU A 353 8.07 4.29 6.50
C GLU A 353 8.42 5.68 7.06
N ASP A 354 9.46 5.78 7.88
CA ASP A 354 9.98 7.05 8.39
C ASP A 354 10.89 7.68 7.34
N LEU A 355 10.55 8.89 6.90
CA LEU A 355 11.27 9.61 5.86
C LEU A 355 12.17 10.74 6.42
N VAL A 356 12.12 10.98 7.73
CA VAL A 356 12.76 12.14 8.37
C VAL A 356 13.95 11.73 9.22
N THR A 357 13.83 10.69 10.04
CA THR A 357 14.96 10.26 10.89
C THR A 357 16.06 9.56 10.09
N GLY A 358 15.70 8.91 8.98
CA GLY A 358 16.58 8.24 8.02
C GLY A 358 17.13 9.14 6.90
N PRO A 359 17.13 10.47 7.09
CA PRO A 359 16.89 11.52 6.08
C PRO A 359 16.58 11.05 4.64
N THR A 360 15.47 10.31 4.45
CA THR A 360 15.02 9.91 3.12
C THR A 360 14.55 11.12 2.32
N PHE A 361 13.90 12.12 2.95
CA PHE A 361 13.74 13.43 2.34
C PHE A 361 15.07 14.20 2.32
N LEU A 362 15.46 14.69 1.14
CA LEU A 362 16.65 15.55 0.98
C LEU A 362 16.51 16.90 1.68
N SER A 363 15.29 17.46 1.71
CA SER A 363 14.99 18.67 2.48
C SER A 363 13.50 18.78 2.79
N THR A 364 13.17 19.26 3.98
CA THR A 364 11.80 19.65 4.36
C THR A 364 11.63 21.17 4.46
N THR A 365 12.66 21.95 4.07
CA THR A 365 12.67 23.41 4.14
C THR A 365 12.10 24.03 2.88
N CYS A 366 11.03 24.82 3.00
CA CYS A 366 10.46 25.54 1.88
C CYS A 366 11.52 26.45 1.21
N GLY A 367 11.53 26.50 -0.12
CA GLY A 367 12.50 27.26 -0.91
C GLY A 367 13.80 26.51 -1.24
N ASN A 368 14.08 25.36 -0.61
CA ASN A 368 15.15 24.47 -1.07
C ASN A 368 14.79 23.87 -2.45
N SER A 369 15.80 23.70 -3.33
CA SER A 369 15.60 23.06 -4.64
C SER A 369 15.08 21.64 -4.47
N ASN A 370 15.66 20.89 -3.54
CA ASN A 370 15.37 19.48 -3.24
C ASN A 370 14.24 19.33 -2.21
N PHE A 371 13.41 20.36 -2.03
CA PHE A 371 12.27 20.31 -1.12
C PHE A 371 11.40 19.08 -1.45
N LEU A 372 11.29 18.17 -0.48
CA LEU A 372 10.54 16.92 -0.52
C LEU A 372 10.93 15.92 -1.62
N HIS A 373 12.13 16.07 -2.19
CA HIS A 373 12.73 15.05 -3.06
C HIS A 373 13.35 13.92 -2.21
N ILE A 374 13.51 12.76 -2.82
CA ILE A 374 13.95 11.52 -2.18
C ILE A 374 15.45 11.31 -2.38
N SER A 375 16.13 10.88 -1.32
CA SER A 375 17.53 10.52 -1.36
C SER A 375 17.71 9.18 -2.06
N THR A 376 18.47 9.16 -3.15
CA THR A 376 18.82 7.93 -3.89
C THR A 376 19.83 7.05 -3.15
N SER A 377 20.40 7.54 -2.04
CA SER A 377 21.42 6.83 -1.25
C SER A 377 20.84 6.05 -0.07
N ILE A 378 19.56 6.22 0.23
CA ILE A 378 18.87 5.55 1.34
C ILE A 378 17.89 4.55 0.74
N ALA A 379 17.95 3.30 1.21
CA ALA A 379 17.00 2.30 0.78
C ALA A 379 15.59 2.63 1.26
N THR A 380 14.61 2.59 0.37
CA THR A 380 13.22 2.94 0.67
C THR A 380 12.21 2.12 -0.12
N GLN A 381 11.03 1.85 0.44
CA GLN A 381 9.91 1.23 -0.31
C GLN A 381 9.21 2.20 -1.25
N LEU A 382 9.61 3.48 -1.24
CA LEU A 382 9.14 4.45 -2.22
C LEU A 382 9.64 4.11 -3.64
N GLU A 383 10.87 3.61 -3.73
CA GLU A 383 11.53 3.18 -4.97
C GLU A 383 10.78 2.00 -5.59
N SER A 384 10.29 2.17 -6.81
CA SER A 384 9.53 1.17 -7.57
C SER A 384 8.28 0.64 -6.83
N GLY A 385 7.80 1.37 -5.82
CA GLY A 385 6.69 0.96 -4.94
C GLY A 385 5.30 1.32 -5.44
N ALA A 386 5.20 2.16 -6.48
CA ALA A 386 3.92 2.58 -7.05
C ALA A 386 3.43 1.64 -8.15
N ALA A 387 2.15 1.79 -8.49
CA ALA A 387 1.56 1.13 -9.65
C ALA A 387 1.22 2.18 -10.72
N SER A 388 1.54 1.91 -11.99
CA SER A 388 1.32 2.87 -13.08
C SER A 388 -0.12 3.38 -13.16
N VAL A 389 -0.26 4.69 -13.41
CA VAL A 389 -1.55 5.36 -13.59
C VAL A 389 -1.60 5.92 -15.01
N ALA A 390 -2.58 5.49 -15.79
CA ALA A 390 -2.73 5.92 -17.18
C ALA A 390 -2.89 7.46 -17.26
N GLY A 391 -2.10 8.08 -18.15
CA GLY A 391 -2.13 9.52 -18.38
C GLY A 391 -1.21 10.36 -17.49
N ILE A 392 -0.50 9.75 -16.52
CA ILE A 392 0.53 10.42 -15.72
C ILE A 392 1.87 9.77 -16.06
N THR A 393 2.59 10.37 -17.01
CA THR A 393 3.79 9.77 -17.63
C THR A 393 5.11 10.34 -17.10
N ASP A 394 5.04 11.44 -16.36
CA ASP A 394 6.19 12.10 -15.75
C ASP A 394 5.85 12.55 -14.32
N ASP A 395 6.85 13.03 -13.59
CA ASP A 395 6.77 13.39 -12.17
C ASP A 395 6.65 14.93 -11.96
N PHE A 396 7.05 15.46 -10.80
CA PHE A 396 7.07 16.90 -10.52
C PHE A 396 8.07 17.66 -11.41
N ASP A 397 9.30 17.15 -11.56
CA ASP A 397 10.40 17.80 -12.26
C ASP A 397 10.37 17.55 -13.78
N GLY A 398 9.53 16.63 -14.23
CA GLY A 398 9.39 16.25 -15.63
C GLY A 398 10.20 15.00 -15.99
N ASP A 399 10.71 14.28 -15.01
CA ASP A 399 11.36 12.99 -15.20
C ASP A 399 10.32 11.92 -15.54
N VAL A 400 10.68 11.08 -16.51
CA VAL A 400 9.77 10.06 -17.06
C VAL A 400 9.58 8.96 -16.04
N ARG A 401 8.31 8.67 -15.72
CA ARG A 401 7.96 7.58 -14.83
C ARG A 401 8.26 6.22 -15.46
N ASN A 402 8.76 5.30 -14.65
CA ASN A 402 8.91 3.91 -15.05
C ASN A 402 7.56 3.32 -15.47
N GLY A 403 7.48 2.74 -16.67
CA GLY A 403 6.21 2.28 -17.25
C GLY A 403 5.52 1.12 -16.49
N SER A 404 6.27 0.40 -15.65
CA SER A 404 5.78 -0.76 -14.91
C SER A 404 5.83 -0.56 -13.41
N THR A 405 6.91 0.03 -12.90
CA THR A 405 7.18 0.21 -11.47
C THR A 405 7.60 1.66 -11.17
N PRO A 406 6.69 2.64 -11.30
CA PRO A 406 6.99 4.01 -10.87
C PRO A 406 7.27 4.11 -9.38
N ASP A 407 7.72 5.28 -8.93
CA ASP A 407 7.92 5.57 -7.52
C ASP A 407 6.66 6.11 -6.82
N ILE A 408 6.55 5.85 -5.52
CA ILE A 408 5.50 6.46 -4.69
C ILE A 408 5.87 7.93 -4.43
N GLY A 409 4.96 8.84 -4.71
CA GLY A 409 5.14 10.27 -4.49
C GLY A 409 5.40 11.06 -5.78
N ALA A 410 5.67 12.35 -5.60
CA ALA A 410 5.77 13.33 -6.69
C ALA A 410 7.13 13.33 -7.40
N ASP A 411 8.12 12.63 -6.86
CA ASP A 411 9.50 12.56 -7.34
C ASP A 411 9.72 11.14 -7.90
N GLU A 412 10.16 11.04 -9.15
CA GLU A 412 10.63 9.79 -9.75
C GLU A 412 12.15 9.78 -9.69
N PHE A 413 12.72 8.75 -9.07
CA PHE A 413 14.13 8.68 -8.76
C PHE A 413 14.68 7.29 -9.06
N ALA A 414 16.02 7.18 -9.11
CA ALA A 414 16.71 5.91 -9.26
C ALA A 414 17.47 5.62 -7.97
N GLY A 415 16.73 5.16 -6.97
CA GLY A 415 17.21 4.89 -5.62
C GLY A 415 17.53 3.41 -5.38
N ILE A 416 17.55 3.06 -4.10
CA ILE A 416 17.74 1.68 -3.64
C ILE A 416 16.39 1.20 -3.13
N ALA A 417 15.83 0.15 -3.72
CA ALA A 417 14.59 -0.45 -3.23
C ALA A 417 14.84 -1.10 -1.85
N ALA A 418 14.02 -0.76 -0.87
CA ALA A 418 14.01 -1.47 0.40
C ALA A 418 13.12 -2.71 0.32
N ASP A 419 13.69 -3.84 0.68
CA ASP A 419 12.97 -5.10 0.83
C ASP A 419 12.58 -5.29 2.30
N PHE A 420 11.29 -5.52 2.54
CA PHE A 420 10.72 -5.81 3.86
C PHE A 420 9.98 -7.16 3.88
N THR A 421 10.05 -7.91 2.78
CA THR A 421 9.42 -9.22 2.69
C THR A 421 10.43 -10.30 3.06
N PRO A 422 10.12 -11.21 4.00
CA PRO A 422 11.01 -12.34 4.26
C PRO A 422 10.94 -13.36 3.11
N PRO A 423 11.97 -14.22 2.97
CA PRO A 423 12.00 -15.22 1.89
C PRO A 423 10.78 -16.14 1.90
N SER A 424 10.26 -16.42 0.70
CA SER A 424 9.29 -17.48 0.49
C SER A 424 9.98 -18.84 0.50
N ILE A 425 9.54 -19.74 1.37
CA ILE A 425 10.08 -21.10 1.51
C ILE A 425 9.03 -22.10 1.04
N ASN A 426 9.38 -22.92 0.05
CA ASN A 426 8.50 -23.96 -0.48
C ASN A 426 9.21 -25.32 -0.54
N TYR A 427 8.57 -26.36 -0.01
CA TYR A 427 9.02 -27.75 -0.13
C TYR A 427 7.84 -28.70 -0.04
N THR A 428 7.98 -29.91 -0.59
CA THR A 428 7.04 -31.00 -0.36
C THR A 428 7.40 -31.69 0.96
N PRO A 429 6.50 -31.76 1.95
CA PRO A 429 6.78 -32.47 3.19
C PRO A 429 7.17 -33.93 2.93
N LEU A 430 8.22 -34.39 3.62
CA LEU A 430 8.61 -35.79 3.62
C LEU A 430 7.44 -36.66 4.11
N THR A 431 7.17 -37.76 3.43
CA THR A 431 6.22 -38.80 3.87
C THR A 431 6.88 -39.74 4.87
N PHE A 432 6.14 -40.68 5.45
CA PHE A 432 6.72 -41.71 6.33
C PHE A 432 7.85 -42.50 5.63
N THR A 433 8.71 -43.13 6.43
CA THR A 433 9.73 -44.08 5.98
C THR A 433 9.91 -45.16 7.04
N CYS A 434 10.59 -46.26 6.74
CA CYS A 434 11.03 -47.23 7.76
C CYS A 434 12.56 -47.26 7.90
N GLY A 435 13.27 -46.47 7.11
CA GLY A 435 14.71 -46.26 7.26
C GLY A 435 15.00 -45.34 8.45
N THR A 436 16.03 -45.66 9.22
CA THR A 436 16.51 -44.87 10.37
C THR A 436 17.71 -43.98 10.05
N GLY A 437 18.15 -43.98 8.79
CA GLY A 437 19.22 -43.10 8.30
C GLY A 437 18.73 -41.67 8.06
N ASN A 438 19.69 -40.76 7.90
CA ASN A 438 19.39 -39.37 7.55
C ASN A 438 18.55 -39.29 6.27
N ARG A 439 17.65 -38.32 6.24
CA ARG A 439 16.85 -37.98 5.08
C ARG A 439 17.23 -36.62 4.56
N THR A 440 17.15 -36.50 3.24
CA THR A 440 17.38 -35.25 2.54
C THR A 440 16.05 -34.60 2.20
N LEU A 441 15.88 -33.34 2.62
CA LEU A 441 14.82 -32.46 2.15
C LEU A 441 15.44 -31.43 1.22
N THR A 442 14.80 -31.20 0.07
CA THR A 442 15.14 -30.07 -0.81
C THR A 442 14.03 -29.03 -0.70
N ALA A 443 14.39 -27.79 -0.41
CA ALA A 443 13.48 -26.65 -0.42
C ALA A 443 13.89 -25.65 -1.50
N SER A 444 12.90 -25.08 -2.16
CA SER A 444 13.06 -23.90 -3.01
C SER A 444 12.78 -22.66 -2.18
N ILE A 445 13.75 -21.76 -2.07
CA ILE A 445 13.67 -20.56 -1.24
C ILE A 445 14.00 -19.34 -2.11
N THR A 446 13.07 -18.40 -2.19
CA THR A 446 13.15 -17.24 -3.09
C THR A 446 12.84 -15.95 -2.37
N ASP A 447 13.55 -14.88 -2.74
CA ASP A 447 13.35 -13.54 -2.22
C ASP A 447 13.76 -12.49 -3.26
N ALA A 448 13.23 -11.26 -3.19
CA ALA A 448 13.53 -10.19 -4.15
C ALA A 448 14.95 -9.65 -3.98
N SER A 449 15.42 -9.50 -2.73
CA SER A 449 16.83 -9.18 -2.43
C SER A 449 17.76 -10.40 -2.57
N GLY A 450 17.19 -11.59 -2.74
CA GLY A 450 17.89 -12.86 -2.84
C GLY A 450 18.13 -13.51 -1.48
N VAL A 451 18.64 -14.73 -1.49
CA VAL A 451 18.85 -15.55 -0.27
C VAL A 451 20.34 -15.89 -0.16
N PRO A 452 20.95 -15.91 1.04
CA PRO A 452 22.35 -16.27 1.19
C PRO A 452 22.67 -17.64 0.60
N THR A 453 23.77 -17.74 -0.15
CA THR A 453 24.25 -19.00 -0.77
C THR A 453 25.48 -19.58 -0.06
N SER A 454 26.01 -18.87 0.94
CA SER A 454 27.10 -19.31 1.80
C SER A 454 27.10 -18.52 3.13
N GLY A 455 27.91 -18.97 4.10
CA GLY A 455 28.09 -18.26 5.37
C GLY A 455 26.96 -18.47 6.39
N ALA A 456 26.95 -17.65 7.45
CA ALA A 456 26.02 -17.79 8.57
C ALA A 456 24.55 -17.50 8.20
N GLY A 457 24.31 -16.83 7.07
CA GLY A 457 22.96 -16.52 6.60
C GLY A 457 22.25 -17.65 5.87
N LEU A 458 22.92 -18.79 5.65
CA LEU A 458 22.30 -19.94 4.99
C LEU A 458 21.00 -20.36 5.71
N PRO A 459 19.94 -20.75 4.98
CA PRO A 459 18.71 -21.27 5.58
C PRO A 459 18.98 -22.39 6.57
N VAL A 460 18.17 -22.47 7.64
CA VAL A 460 18.33 -23.45 8.72
C VAL A 460 17.06 -24.25 8.90
N LEU A 461 17.18 -25.58 8.88
CA LEU A 461 16.10 -26.49 9.23
C LEU A 461 16.20 -26.83 10.71
N TYR A 462 15.10 -26.63 11.43
CA TYR A 462 14.94 -27.01 12.83
C TYR A 462 14.06 -28.25 12.90
N TRP A 463 14.53 -29.31 13.55
CA TRP A 463 13.79 -30.56 13.67
C TRP A 463 13.90 -31.19 15.05
N LYS A 464 12.93 -32.02 15.44
CA LYS A 464 12.92 -32.76 16.71
C LYS A 464 12.33 -34.15 16.54
N ILE A 465 12.64 -35.03 17.48
CA ILE A 465 12.07 -36.36 17.61
C ILE A 465 11.03 -36.32 18.74
N ASN A 466 9.79 -36.71 18.44
CA ASN A 466 8.67 -36.74 19.37
C ASN A 466 8.54 -35.41 20.15
N ALA A 467 8.54 -35.46 21.48
CA ALA A 467 8.47 -34.29 22.36
C ALA A 467 9.85 -33.66 22.70
N GLY A 468 10.91 -34.05 21.98
CA GLY A 468 12.27 -33.56 22.23
C GLY A 468 12.50 -32.09 21.86
N ALA A 469 13.72 -31.62 22.11
CA ALA A 469 14.15 -30.27 21.72
C ALA A 469 14.43 -30.18 20.22
N TYR A 470 14.24 -29.00 19.65
CA TYR A 470 14.62 -28.72 18.26
C TYR A 470 16.15 -28.66 18.11
N THR A 471 16.66 -29.37 17.13
CA THR A 471 18.06 -29.38 16.67
C THR A 471 18.13 -28.67 15.31
N ALA A 472 19.16 -27.85 15.12
CA ALA A 472 19.37 -27.08 13.89
C ALA A 472 20.27 -27.82 12.90
N VAL A 473 19.94 -27.70 11.60
CA VAL A 473 20.75 -28.15 10.48
C VAL A 473 20.83 -27.04 9.45
N THR A 474 22.03 -26.51 9.21
CA THR A 474 22.26 -25.51 8.16
C THR A 474 22.13 -26.15 6.78
N GLY A 475 21.37 -25.51 5.91
CA GLY A 475 21.16 -25.95 4.53
C GLY A 475 22.42 -25.79 3.69
N THR A 476 22.59 -26.65 2.70
CA THR A 476 23.61 -26.53 1.67
C THR A 476 22.99 -25.96 0.41
N PHE A 477 23.54 -24.85 -0.11
CA PHE A 477 23.13 -24.30 -1.39
C PHE A 477 23.49 -25.26 -2.53
N VAL A 478 22.55 -25.50 -3.44
CA VAL A 478 22.75 -26.42 -4.57
C VAL A 478 22.93 -25.64 -5.87
N SER A 479 21.86 -24.99 -6.34
CA SER A 479 21.83 -24.13 -7.53
C SER A 479 20.49 -23.42 -7.61
N GLY A 480 20.46 -22.27 -8.30
CA GLY A 480 19.25 -21.45 -8.44
C GLY A 480 18.71 -21.04 -7.07
N ASN A 481 17.51 -21.54 -6.73
CA ASN A 481 16.83 -21.25 -5.47
C ASN A 481 16.78 -22.47 -4.53
N ASN A 482 17.55 -23.53 -4.83
CA ASN A 482 17.41 -24.81 -4.15
C ASN A 482 18.44 -25.03 -3.04
N TYR A 483 17.95 -25.41 -1.86
CA TYR A 483 18.72 -25.71 -0.67
C TYR A 483 18.42 -27.12 -0.18
N GLN A 484 19.45 -27.87 0.20
CA GLN A 484 19.32 -29.23 0.73
C GLN A 484 19.65 -29.30 2.22
N PHE A 485 18.86 -30.09 2.95
CA PHE A 485 19.01 -30.31 4.38
C PHE A 485 19.04 -31.81 4.66
N SER A 486 20.07 -32.28 5.39
CA SER A 486 20.20 -33.69 5.81
C SER A 486 19.98 -33.81 7.31
N PHE A 487 18.91 -34.50 7.73
CA PHE A 487 18.50 -34.59 9.13
C PHE A 487 17.80 -35.91 9.44
N GLY A 488 17.43 -36.16 10.71
CA GLY A 488 16.80 -37.41 11.13
C GLY A 488 17.78 -38.45 11.69
N ALA A 489 19.00 -38.06 12.06
CA ALA A 489 19.95 -38.94 12.72
C ALA A 489 19.43 -39.40 14.10
N GLY A 490 19.58 -40.68 14.44
CA GLY A 490 19.23 -41.19 15.77
C GLY A 490 17.73 -41.49 15.98
N VAL A 491 16.93 -41.47 14.92
CA VAL A 491 15.53 -41.91 14.97
C VAL A 491 15.41 -43.43 15.07
N SER A 492 14.36 -43.89 15.74
CA SER A 492 13.98 -45.30 15.89
C SER A 492 12.60 -45.57 15.30
N ALA A 493 12.29 -46.84 15.03
CA ALA A 493 10.96 -47.22 14.58
C ALA A 493 9.90 -46.83 15.63
N GLY A 494 8.82 -46.18 15.18
CA GLY A 494 7.78 -45.59 16.00
C GLY A 494 7.92 -44.08 16.23
N ASP A 495 9.08 -43.49 15.94
CA ASP A 495 9.29 -42.05 16.15
C ASP A 495 8.51 -41.18 15.16
N VAL A 496 8.10 -39.99 15.62
CA VAL A 496 7.61 -38.91 14.76
C VAL A 496 8.65 -37.79 14.75
N VAL A 497 9.09 -37.42 13.56
CA VAL A 497 9.97 -36.27 13.36
C VAL A 497 9.13 -35.06 12.98
N SER A 498 9.31 -33.95 13.69
CA SER A 498 8.70 -32.65 13.37
C SER A 498 9.77 -31.66 12.94
N TYR A 499 9.52 -30.88 11.89
CA TYR A 499 10.50 -29.94 11.34
C TYR A 499 9.88 -28.71 10.68
N TYR A 500 10.68 -27.65 10.58
CA TYR A 500 10.38 -26.42 9.85
C TYR A 500 11.69 -25.77 9.40
N ILE A 501 11.62 -24.89 8.40
CA ILE A 501 12.79 -24.14 7.90
C ILE A 501 12.63 -22.68 8.27
N VAL A 502 13.72 -22.04 8.67
CA VAL A 502 13.85 -20.58 8.81
C VAL A 502 14.88 -20.11 7.79
N ALA A 503 14.57 -19.04 7.06
CA ALA A 503 15.47 -18.42 6.10
C ALA A 503 15.48 -16.90 6.31
N GLN A 504 16.60 -16.29 5.92
CA GLN A 504 16.74 -14.85 5.80
C GLN A 504 17.04 -14.47 4.36
N ASP A 505 16.78 -13.22 4.01
CA ASP A 505 17.16 -12.65 2.72
C ASP A 505 18.55 -11.98 2.75
N ASN A 506 18.91 -11.25 1.68
CA ASN A 506 20.13 -10.45 1.59
C ASN A 506 19.86 -8.95 1.74
N ALA A 507 18.71 -8.54 2.30
CA ALA A 507 18.44 -7.14 2.57
C ALA A 507 19.46 -6.56 3.56
N GLY A 508 19.70 -5.24 3.50
CA GLY A 508 20.70 -4.58 4.35
C GLY A 508 20.48 -4.82 5.85
N THR A 509 19.21 -4.87 6.28
CA THR A 509 18.78 -5.53 7.51
C THR A 509 17.98 -6.75 7.11
N PRO A 510 18.47 -7.99 7.33
CA PRO A 510 17.83 -9.17 6.77
C PRO A 510 16.41 -9.38 7.30
N ASN A 511 15.44 -9.61 6.41
CA ASN A 511 14.12 -10.07 6.79
C ASN A 511 14.16 -11.59 6.97
N VAL A 512 13.54 -12.09 8.03
CA VAL A 512 13.62 -13.50 8.43
C VAL A 512 12.21 -14.07 8.59
N GLY A 513 11.99 -15.24 8.00
CA GLY A 513 10.71 -15.93 8.04
C GLY A 513 10.88 -17.45 8.11
N SER A 514 9.79 -18.16 8.39
CA SER A 514 9.79 -19.61 8.46
C SER A 514 8.66 -20.27 7.69
N PHE A 515 8.85 -21.53 7.31
CA PHE A 515 7.78 -22.39 6.82
C PHE A 515 7.83 -23.79 7.46
N PRO A 516 6.72 -24.24 8.09
CA PRO A 516 5.46 -23.51 8.29
C PRO A 516 5.61 -22.28 9.22
N SER A 517 4.82 -21.23 9.01
CA SER A 517 4.95 -19.93 9.73
C SER A 517 4.01 -19.76 10.93
N ALA A 518 2.94 -20.55 11.02
CA ALA A 518 1.90 -20.35 12.03
C ALA A 518 2.46 -20.39 13.45
N GLY A 519 2.25 -19.30 14.21
CA GLY A 519 2.70 -19.16 15.60
C GLY A 519 4.21 -18.93 15.79
N ALA A 520 5.02 -18.94 14.73
CA ALA A 520 6.44 -18.66 14.83
C ALA A 520 6.71 -17.16 15.07
N SER A 521 7.67 -16.83 15.93
CA SER A 521 8.03 -15.42 16.23
C SER A 521 9.42 -15.29 16.85
N GLY A 522 9.87 -14.04 17.02
CA GLY A 522 11.19 -13.70 17.56
C GLY A 522 12.31 -14.14 16.62
N PHE A 523 12.20 -13.74 15.35
CA PHE A 523 13.15 -14.14 14.33
C PHE A 523 14.51 -13.42 14.50
N THR A 524 15.60 -14.13 14.21
CA THR A 524 16.97 -13.58 14.21
C THR A 524 17.69 -13.97 12.94
N ALA A 525 18.56 -13.10 12.43
CA ALA A 525 19.45 -13.37 11.31
C ALA A 525 20.82 -13.88 11.79
N ASN A 526 21.54 -14.59 10.94
CA ASN A 526 22.95 -15.01 11.12
C ASN A 526 23.23 -15.75 12.45
N PRO A 527 22.68 -16.96 12.68
CA PRO A 527 21.89 -17.73 11.73
C PRO A 527 20.39 -17.43 11.76
N PRO A 528 19.66 -17.66 10.64
CA PRO A 528 18.20 -17.62 10.61
C PRO A 528 17.59 -18.53 11.68
N ALA A 529 16.86 -17.95 12.63
CA ALA A 529 16.19 -18.70 13.70
C ALA A 529 14.85 -18.07 14.07
N ALA A 530 13.98 -18.84 14.74
CA ALA A 530 12.77 -18.35 15.40
C ALA A 530 12.85 -18.68 16.89
N ALA A 531 12.81 -17.67 17.77
CA ALA A 531 12.84 -17.87 19.21
C ALA A 531 11.61 -18.66 19.71
N THR A 532 10.45 -18.42 19.09
CA THR A 532 9.25 -19.25 19.27
C THR A 532 9.04 -20.08 18.01
N PRO A 533 9.13 -21.42 18.07
CA PRO A 533 8.89 -22.29 16.93
C PRO A 533 7.44 -22.25 16.42
N THR A 534 7.24 -22.69 15.19
CA THR A 534 5.90 -22.89 14.61
C THR A 534 5.05 -23.86 15.44
N THR A 535 3.76 -23.56 15.58
CA THR A 535 2.77 -24.42 16.27
C THR A 535 2.28 -25.57 15.39
N SER A 536 2.58 -25.54 14.09
CA SER A 536 2.13 -26.55 13.12
C SER A 536 3.27 -26.96 12.19
N PRO A 537 4.34 -27.60 12.74
CA PRO A 537 5.47 -28.05 11.93
C PRO A 537 5.07 -29.15 10.96
N SER A 538 5.85 -29.31 9.88
CA SER A 538 5.76 -30.48 9.01
C SER A 538 6.21 -31.72 9.78
N THR A 539 5.62 -32.88 9.48
CA THR A 539 5.97 -34.13 10.17
C THR A 539 6.15 -35.30 9.21
N TYR A 540 6.97 -36.28 9.63
CA TYR A 540 6.96 -37.63 9.07
C TYR A 540 7.20 -38.65 10.19
N SER A 541 6.68 -39.86 10.02
CA SER A 541 6.89 -40.96 10.96
C SER A 541 7.93 -41.95 10.46
N ILE A 542 8.62 -42.59 11.40
CA ILE A 542 9.42 -43.79 11.16
C ILE A 542 8.52 -44.99 11.43
N ASN A 543 7.91 -45.55 10.39
CA ASN A 543 7.00 -46.67 10.55
C ASN A 543 7.77 -47.96 10.82
N ILE A 544 7.14 -48.88 11.55
CA ILE A 544 7.67 -50.22 11.75
C ILE A 544 7.53 -50.98 10.44
N ALA A 545 8.64 -51.52 9.94
CA ALA A 545 8.63 -52.36 8.75
C ALA A 545 7.90 -53.68 9.04
N LEU A 546 7.05 -54.09 8.11
CA LEU A 546 6.26 -55.30 8.19
C LEU A 546 7.03 -56.45 7.53
N SER A 547 7.15 -57.58 8.22
CA SER A 547 7.73 -58.81 7.69
C SER A 547 7.30 -60.00 8.55
N GLY A 548 7.47 -61.21 8.00
CA GLY A 548 7.18 -62.47 8.67
C GLY A 548 5.69 -62.70 8.90
N THR A 549 5.39 -63.67 9.76
CA THR A 549 4.02 -64.00 10.12
C THR A 549 3.46 -63.02 11.15
N LYS A 550 2.30 -62.45 10.86
CA LYS A 550 1.47 -61.65 11.77
C LYS A 550 0.14 -62.33 11.96
N THR A 551 -0.21 -62.56 13.22
CA THR A 551 -1.47 -63.17 13.63
C THR A 551 -2.61 -62.15 13.58
N VAL A 552 -3.79 -62.58 13.15
CA VAL A 552 -4.97 -61.71 13.02
C VAL A 552 -6.17 -62.35 13.72
N GLY A 553 -6.97 -61.58 14.46
CA GLY A 553 -8.26 -62.01 15.01
C GLY A 553 -8.26 -62.32 16.51
N ALA A 554 -7.93 -63.56 16.87
CA ALA A 554 -8.04 -64.08 18.24
C ALA A 554 -7.36 -63.18 19.29
N SER A 555 -7.85 -63.24 20.54
CA SER A 555 -7.29 -62.45 21.65
C SER A 555 -5.78 -62.68 21.78
N GLY A 556 -5.01 -61.58 21.76
CA GLY A 556 -3.54 -61.61 21.80
C GLY A 556 -2.85 -61.66 20.44
N ALA A 557 -3.59 -61.64 19.32
CA ALA A 557 -3.03 -61.54 17.97
C ALA A 557 -2.35 -60.17 17.72
N ASP A 558 -1.42 -60.13 16.75
CA ASP A 558 -0.74 -58.89 16.32
C ASP A 558 -1.74 -57.83 15.82
N TYR A 559 -2.83 -58.28 15.17
CA TYR A 559 -3.94 -57.44 14.75
C TYR A 559 -5.27 -58.02 15.21
N ALA A 560 -6.07 -57.23 15.94
CA ALA A 560 -7.39 -57.68 16.40
C ALA A 560 -8.40 -57.93 15.26
N THR A 561 -8.21 -57.32 14.09
CA THR A 561 -9.12 -57.47 12.95
C THR A 561 -8.35 -57.50 11.64
N LEU A 562 -8.99 -58.06 10.60
CA LEU A 562 -8.42 -58.08 9.26
C LEU A 562 -8.30 -56.67 8.66
N ASN A 563 -9.25 -55.77 8.96
CA ASN A 563 -9.16 -54.36 8.58
C ASN A 563 -7.91 -53.69 9.20
N ALA A 564 -7.60 -53.96 10.47
CA ALA A 564 -6.39 -53.43 11.11
C ALA A 564 -5.10 -53.96 10.47
N ALA A 565 -5.07 -55.24 10.09
CA ALA A 565 -3.95 -55.84 9.37
C ALA A 565 -3.78 -55.22 7.96
N PHE A 566 -4.87 -55.03 7.22
CA PHE A 566 -4.85 -54.39 5.91
C PHE A 566 -4.39 -52.92 5.99
N ASN A 567 -4.89 -52.17 6.96
CA ASN A 567 -4.41 -50.82 7.22
C ASN A 567 -2.91 -50.80 7.56
N ALA A 568 -2.42 -51.74 8.37
CA ALA A 568 -1.00 -51.87 8.65
C ALA A 568 -0.18 -52.16 7.38
N TYR A 569 -0.62 -53.09 6.54
CA TYR A 569 0.03 -53.36 5.25
C TYR A 569 0.06 -52.13 4.33
N ASN A 570 -1.06 -51.39 4.25
CA ASN A 570 -1.17 -50.20 3.40
C ASN A 570 -0.31 -49.03 3.89
N THR A 571 0.06 -49.01 5.18
CA THR A 571 0.75 -47.88 5.82
C THR A 571 2.17 -48.20 6.29
N SER A 572 2.66 -49.45 6.13
CA SER A 572 4.01 -49.88 6.50
C SER A 572 4.89 -50.15 5.28
N CYS A 573 6.21 -50.08 5.46
CA CYS A 573 7.17 -50.61 4.49
C CYS A 573 7.29 -52.13 4.64
N LEU A 574 7.72 -52.83 3.59
CA LEU A 574 7.94 -54.30 3.63
C LEU A 574 9.42 -54.63 3.76
N ALA A 575 9.82 -55.27 4.86
CA ALA A 575 11.19 -55.75 5.08
C ALA A 575 11.39 -57.23 4.69
N GLY A 576 10.35 -57.88 4.19
CA GLY A 576 10.34 -59.28 3.77
C GLY A 576 8.92 -59.73 3.43
N PRO A 577 8.73 -61.01 3.04
CA PRO A 577 7.40 -61.58 2.88
C PRO A 577 6.58 -61.43 4.17
N VAL A 578 5.32 -61.03 4.02
CA VAL A 578 4.37 -60.89 5.13
C VAL A 578 3.34 -62.00 5.03
N VAL A 579 3.02 -62.65 6.14
CA VAL A 579 1.92 -63.61 6.23
C VAL A 579 0.91 -63.15 7.27
N PHE A 580 -0.28 -62.77 6.85
CA PHE A 580 -1.43 -62.60 7.73
C PHE A 580 -2.05 -63.96 8.02
N SER A 581 -1.72 -64.49 9.21
CA SER A 581 -2.19 -65.78 9.74
C SER A 581 -3.50 -65.59 10.49
N LEU A 582 -4.60 -66.04 9.89
CA LEU A 582 -5.94 -65.83 10.41
C LEU A 582 -6.27 -66.90 11.45
N LEU A 583 -6.44 -66.47 12.71
CA LEU A 583 -6.68 -67.33 13.87
C LEU A 583 -8.16 -67.62 14.13
N ASP A 584 -9.08 -66.77 13.70
CA ASP A 584 -10.50 -66.94 13.99
C ASP A 584 -11.22 -67.80 12.94
N ALA A 585 -12.30 -68.46 13.37
CA ALA A 585 -13.21 -69.17 12.47
C ALA A 585 -14.04 -68.21 11.59
N ALA A 586 -14.22 -66.95 12.01
CA ALA A 586 -14.97 -65.95 11.25
C ALA A 586 -14.45 -64.53 11.48
N TYR A 587 -14.25 -63.78 10.39
CA TYR A 587 -13.99 -62.34 10.38
C TYR A 587 -15.22 -61.64 9.81
N THR A 588 -15.87 -60.81 10.60
CA THR A 588 -17.08 -60.08 10.19
C THR A 588 -16.77 -58.60 9.98
N ASN A 589 -17.61 -57.90 9.22
CA ASN A 589 -17.47 -56.47 8.92
C ASN A 589 -16.13 -56.09 8.25
N VAL A 590 -15.54 -57.01 7.48
CA VAL A 590 -14.36 -56.67 6.70
C VAL A 590 -14.78 -55.71 5.59
N SER A 591 -14.13 -54.56 5.51
CA SER A 591 -14.53 -53.50 4.57
C SER A 591 -13.35 -52.69 4.04
N ASP A 592 -12.13 -53.14 4.32
CA ASP A 592 -10.93 -52.41 3.92
C ASP A 592 -10.36 -52.88 2.59
N THR A 593 -9.64 -51.98 1.92
CA THR A 593 -9.09 -52.17 0.58
C THR A 593 -7.57 -52.32 0.67
N LEU A 594 -7.02 -53.40 0.11
CA LEU A 594 -5.58 -53.51 -0.10
C LEU A 594 -5.18 -52.64 -1.30
N ARG A 595 -4.26 -51.72 -1.04
CA ARG A 595 -3.76 -50.73 -2.00
C ARG A 595 -2.34 -51.12 -2.45
N PRO A 596 -1.79 -50.50 -3.50
CA PRO A 596 -0.42 -50.77 -3.91
C PRO A 596 0.54 -50.36 -2.78
N ASN A 597 1.35 -51.31 -2.31
CA ASN A 597 2.46 -51.03 -1.40
C ASN A 597 3.74 -50.87 -2.26
N ALA A 598 4.48 -49.78 -2.05
CA ALA A 598 5.65 -49.46 -2.87
C ALA A 598 6.78 -50.49 -2.77
N ASP A 599 6.85 -51.25 -1.67
CA ASP A 599 7.87 -52.26 -1.43
C ASP A 599 7.44 -53.68 -1.84
N ALA A 600 6.20 -53.84 -2.30
CA ALA A 600 5.68 -55.13 -2.75
C ALA A 600 6.42 -55.60 -4.00
N SER A 601 6.87 -56.85 -3.97
CA SER A 601 7.62 -57.46 -5.05
C SER A 601 7.45 -58.98 -5.03
N ALA A 602 8.03 -59.66 -6.02
CA ALA A 602 8.07 -61.13 -6.02
C ALA A 602 8.79 -61.73 -4.79
N VAL A 603 9.57 -60.93 -4.06
CA VAL A 603 10.22 -61.31 -2.80
C VAL A 603 9.37 -60.87 -1.59
N ASN A 604 8.83 -59.65 -1.62
CA ASN A 604 8.04 -59.09 -0.54
C ASN A 604 6.54 -59.25 -0.82
N THR A 605 6.05 -60.49 -0.77
CA THR A 605 4.64 -60.81 -1.00
C THR A 605 3.81 -60.61 0.27
N LEU A 606 2.52 -60.28 0.13
CA LEU A 606 1.55 -60.47 1.20
C LEU A 606 0.81 -61.80 1.01
N THR A 607 0.89 -62.70 1.98
CA THR A 607 0.06 -63.92 2.02
C THR A 607 -1.01 -63.79 3.09
N ILE A 608 -2.26 -64.04 2.75
CA ILE A 608 -3.38 -64.13 3.70
C ILE A 608 -3.77 -65.60 3.78
N LYS A 609 -3.65 -66.19 4.98
CA LYS A 609 -3.80 -67.65 5.17
C LYS A 609 -4.54 -68.00 6.46
N PRO A 610 -5.55 -68.88 6.44
CA PRO A 610 -6.21 -69.35 7.65
C PRO A 610 -5.41 -70.43 8.38
N THR A 611 -5.58 -70.49 9.69
CA THR A 611 -5.07 -71.57 10.55
C THR A 611 -6.12 -72.62 10.90
N GLN A 612 -7.41 -72.31 10.67
CA GLN A 612 -8.53 -73.20 10.96
C GLN A 612 -9.29 -73.58 9.68
N PRO A 613 -9.86 -74.78 9.60
CA PRO A 613 -10.70 -75.17 8.47
C PRO A 613 -11.97 -74.32 8.44
N VAL A 614 -12.44 -73.97 7.24
CA VAL A 614 -13.69 -73.24 7.01
C VAL A 614 -13.71 -71.82 7.64
N THR A 615 -12.55 -71.14 7.71
CA THR A 615 -12.51 -69.72 8.11
C THR A 615 -13.33 -68.86 7.14
N ALA A 616 -14.36 -68.18 7.65
CA ALA A 616 -15.23 -67.29 6.88
C ALA A 616 -14.74 -65.83 6.95
N ILE A 617 -14.67 -65.14 5.81
CA ILE A 617 -14.39 -63.70 5.74
C ILE A 617 -15.63 -63.01 5.15
N ASN A 618 -16.38 -62.32 6.01
CA ASN A 618 -17.66 -61.73 5.67
C ASN A 618 -17.53 -60.20 5.58
N GLY A 619 -17.98 -59.64 4.45
CA GLY A 619 -17.99 -58.21 4.20
C GLY A 619 -19.11 -57.49 4.94
N ASN A 620 -19.14 -56.15 4.86
CA ASN A 620 -20.38 -55.41 5.12
C ASN A 620 -21.35 -55.57 3.94
N THR A 621 -22.65 -55.32 4.13
CA THR A 621 -23.71 -55.61 3.13
C THR A 621 -23.65 -54.80 1.83
N THR A 622 -22.60 -54.00 1.62
CA THR A 622 -22.45 -53.08 0.48
C THR A 622 -21.11 -53.17 -0.26
N ALA A 623 -20.15 -53.99 0.18
CA ALA A 623 -18.83 -54.11 -0.47
C ALA A 623 -18.26 -55.54 -0.36
N ALA A 624 -17.39 -55.92 -1.31
CA ALA A 624 -16.65 -57.18 -1.24
C ALA A 624 -15.72 -57.21 0.00
N PRO A 625 -15.56 -58.36 0.69
CA PRO A 625 -14.79 -58.45 1.93
C PRO A 625 -13.29 -58.15 1.78
N ILE A 626 -12.70 -58.48 0.63
CA ILE A 626 -11.31 -58.13 0.31
C ILE A 626 -11.32 -57.48 -1.05
N VAL A 627 -10.96 -56.20 -1.11
CA VAL A 627 -10.84 -55.46 -2.37
C VAL A 627 -9.36 -55.23 -2.64
N LEU A 628 -8.89 -55.66 -3.82
CA LEU A 628 -7.56 -55.33 -4.32
C LEU A 628 -7.69 -54.15 -5.28
N TYR A 629 -7.18 -52.99 -4.89
CA TYR A 629 -7.24 -51.78 -5.72
C TYR A 629 -5.85 -51.41 -6.22
N GLY A 630 -5.44 -52.07 -7.32
CA GLY A 630 -4.09 -51.92 -7.89
C GLY A 630 -2.98 -52.56 -7.04
N ALA A 631 -3.32 -53.36 -6.03
CA ALA A 631 -2.35 -54.09 -5.22
C ALA A 631 -1.82 -55.32 -5.98
N ASP A 632 -0.49 -55.45 -6.04
CA ASP A 632 0.21 -56.57 -6.65
C ASP A 632 0.92 -57.43 -5.59
N TYR A 633 1.33 -58.65 -5.97
CA TYR A 633 2.05 -59.60 -5.10
C TYR A 633 1.29 -60.03 -3.85
N ILE A 634 -0.05 -60.09 -3.96
CA ILE A 634 -0.96 -60.60 -2.94
C ILE A 634 -1.29 -62.06 -3.23
N ILE A 635 -1.16 -62.90 -2.21
CA ILE A 635 -1.47 -64.33 -2.23
C ILE A 635 -2.61 -64.57 -1.24
N ILE A 636 -3.74 -65.07 -1.73
CA ILE A 636 -4.82 -65.56 -0.88
C ILE A 636 -4.70 -67.09 -0.87
N ASP A 637 -4.20 -67.64 0.23
CA ASP A 637 -4.00 -69.08 0.40
C ASP A 637 -5.07 -69.62 1.33
N GLY A 638 -6.07 -70.32 0.78
CA GLY A 638 -7.15 -70.93 1.57
C GLY A 638 -6.76 -72.21 2.32
N SER A 639 -5.51 -72.67 2.22
CA SER A 639 -5.07 -73.90 2.90
C SER A 639 -4.79 -73.67 4.38
N THR A 640 -4.99 -74.71 5.18
CA THR A 640 -4.67 -74.72 6.63
C THR A 640 -3.40 -75.50 6.97
N SER A 641 -2.76 -76.10 5.96
CA SER A 641 -1.57 -76.95 6.07
C SER A 641 -0.40 -76.38 5.26
N ALA A 642 0.81 -76.83 5.55
CA ALA A 642 2.02 -76.53 4.77
C ALA A 642 2.13 -77.36 3.47
N THR A 643 1.19 -78.29 3.22
CA THR A 643 1.19 -79.12 2.01
C THR A 643 0.73 -78.30 0.79
N VAL A 644 1.65 -78.08 -0.15
CA VAL A 644 1.37 -77.40 -1.43
C VAL A 644 0.39 -78.26 -2.25
N ASN A 645 -0.79 -77.72 -2.56
CA ASN A 645 -1.71 -78.36 -3.50
C ASN A 645 -1.17 -78.17 -4.93
N SER A 646 -0.56 -79.21 -5.50
CA SER A 646 0.06 -79.16 -6.84
C SER A 646 -0.91 -79.46 -7.99
N ILE A 647 -2.23 -79.45 -7.78
CA ILE A 647 -3.22 -79.75 -8.82
C ILE A 647 -4.41 -78.76 -8.81
N CYS A 648 -4.61 -78.09 -9.97
CA CYS A 648 -5.72 -77.25 -10.48
C CYS A 648 -5.61 -75.69 -10.44
N PRO A 649 -6.19 -74.98 -11.45
CA PRO A 649 -5.55 -73.87 -12.18
C PRO A 649 -5.76 -72.45 -11.59
N SER A 650 -4.94 -71.51 -12.09
CA SER A 650 -5.10 -70.06 -11.87
C SER A 650 -6.52 -69.59 -12.16
N VAL A 651 -7.22 -69.11 -11.13
CA VAL A 651 -8.51 -68.41 -11.29
C VAL A 651 -8.20 -66.92 -11.46
N ARG A 652 -8.38 -66.39 -12.67
CA ARG A 652 -8.42 -64.94 -12.90
C ARG A 652 -9.74 -64.40 -12.37
N ALA A 653 -9.71 -63.32 -11.60
CA ALA A 653 -10.90 -62.57 -11.23
C ALA A 653 -11.53 -61.95 -12.50
N SER A 654 -12.83 -62.18 -12.71
CA SER A 654 -13.63 -61.45 -13.70
C SER A 654 -14.16 -60.15 -13.10
N VAL A 655 -13.98 -59.05 -13.82
CA VAL A 655 -14.51 -57.73 -13.49
C VAL A 655 -15.99 -57.66 -13.90
N THR A 656 -16.86 -57.25 -12.99
CA THR A 656 -18.14 -56.57 -13.29
C THR A 656 -18.19 -55.29 -12.48
#